data_AF-A0AA44YZJ0-F1
#
_entry.id   AF-A0AA44YZJ0-F1
#
_cell.length_a   1.000
_cell.length_b   1.000
_cell.length_c   1.000
_cell.angle_alpha   90.00
_cell.angle_beta   90.00
_cell.angle_gamma   90.00
#
_symmetry.space_group_name_H-M   'P 1'
#
loop_
_entity.id
_entity.type
_entity.pdbx_description
1 polymer ?
#
loop_
_entity_poly.entity_id
_entity_poly.type
_entity_poly.pdbx_seq_one_letter_code
_entity_poly.pdbx_strand_id
1 'polypeptide(L)'
;MTEHLTDLSAAVERILQRIDGPLRVGAPLGIGKPHRLLNALYAQLKDTPSRPLAIYTALSLNPPRPGAGLQARFAAPFIARHFGEDFPRLAYVDAMLRDALPAHVQVEEFYMQSGGLLHSAQAQADYTSLNYTHAAAAVAQRAPNLIVQKVAREPGGTRLSLSCNNDITQDTLDAVQALGLPRPMLVAEVDAQLPWMGGAAAVDAAFFDLIIDLPGPFPQLFGLPRQAVNSVDYAIGLYASALVRDGGTLQIGIGTLADALSHALVLRHTDNATYRRVLHALDPALEQHPAVQSSGGLEPFAIGLYGCSEMLNEGFKQLVDSGVIRRKVHDDLPLMQRIADGSADAADHARLAAEGEFLHGAFYLGSPAFYQWLRDLDASTRAAIGMRRISEINQLYGGNETLNRLKRKDARFFNSCMMATALGAAVSDGLEDGRIVSGVGGQYNFVAMAHALPQARSALMLRATREAGAYTASNLRWNYGHTTIPRHLRDLYITEYGIADLRHKTDQDCVLEMAAICDARFQDELLAQAERSRKLRIAPELPLRAQRNTPRALEQALAPFRRDGSLPDYPLGSDFTKIEQRLLPALGWLKSATASTGGKIATVARALLPREASDANEIDCLQRMALDAPNSLGDRLQARLLTYALRQTAAS
;
A
#
# COMPACT_ATOMS: atom_id res chain seq x y z
N MET A 1 6.42 -38.02 -7.43
CA MET A 1 7.35 -37.72 -6.32
C MET A 1 7.91 -36.33 -6.59
N THR A 2 7.91 -35.45 -5.59
CA THR A 2 8.46 -34.08 -5.71
C THR A 2 9.96 -34.14 -5.93
N GLU A 3 10.45 -33.40 -6.92
CA GLU A 3 11.88 -33.28 -7.15
C GLU A 3 12.49 -32.12 -6.36
N HIS A 4 13.74 -32.29 -5.95
CA HIS A 4 14.54 -31.29 -5.28
C HIS A 4 15.76 -30.98 -6.13
N LEU A 5 15.98 -29.71 -6.43
CA LEU A 5 17.15 -29.23 -7.17
C LEU A 5 17.81 -28.09 -6.38
N THR A 6 19.14 -28.01 -6.47
CA THR A 6 19.93 -26.95 -5.84
C THR A 6 20.61 -26.05 -6.88
N ASP A 7 20.36 -26.29 -8.16
CA ASP A 7 20.90 -25.53 -9.28
C ASP A 7 19.79 -24.94 -10.14
N LEU A 8 19.96 -23.66 -10.49
CA LEU A 8 18.95 -22.91 -11.22
C LEU A 8 18.87 -23.33 -12.70
N SER A 9 20.00 -23.67 -13.32
CA SER A 9 20.03 -24.08 -14.72
C SER A 9 19.35 -25.44 -14.90
N ALA A 10 19.63 -26.39 -14.00
CA ALA A 10 18.97 -27.68 -13.95
C ALA A 10 17.46 -27.55 -13.71
N ALA A 11 17.03 -26.59 -12.88
CA ALA A 11 15.61 -26.32 -12.68
C ALA A 11 14.93 -25.81 -13.94
N VAL A 12 15.54 -24.86 -14.66
CA VAL A 12 15.03 -24.37 -15.94
C VAL A 12 14.98 -25.48 -16.98
N GLU A 13 16.04 -26.26 -17.12
CA GLU A 13 16.08 -27.40 -18.04
C GLU A 13 14.95 -28.39 -17.73
N ARG A 14 14.75 -28.72 -16.45
CA ARG A 14 13.70 -29.64 -16.02
C ARG A 14 12.31 -29.13 -16.33
N ILE A 15 12.04 -27.84 -16.08
CA ILE A 15 10.77 -27.20 -16.44
C ILE A 15 10.54 -27.28 -17.95
N LEU A 16 11.56 -26.92 -18.73
CA LEU A 16 11.47 -26.87 -20.18
C LEU A 16 11.37 -28.26 -20.85
N GLN A 17 11.85 -29.32 -20.18
CA GLN A 17 11.69 -30.73 -20.60
C GLN A 17 10.31 -31.30 -20.28
N ARG A 18 9.68 -30.86 -19.18
CA ARG A 18 8.36 -31.38 -18.76
C ARG A 18 7.19 -30.67 -19.41
N ILE A 19 7.38 -29.42 -19.82
CA ILE A 19 6.35 -28.63 -20.49
C ILE A 19 6.76 -28.52 -21.95
N ASP A 20 5.99 -29.10 -22.85
CA ASP A 20 6.22 -28.93 -24.29
C ASP A 20 5.57 -27.64 -24.81
N GLY A 21 6.20 -27.01 -25.79
CA GLY A 21 5.64 -25.83 -26.47
C GLY A 21 5.59 -24.56 -25.60
N PRO A 22 4.55 -23.70 -25.79
CA PRO A 22 4.46 -22.40 -25.13
C PRO A 22 4.51 -22.50 -23.61
N LEU A 23 5.26 -21.59 -22.98
CA LEU A 23 5.34 -21.49 -21.52
C LEU A 23 4.39 -20.39 -21.03
N ARG A 24 3.39 -20.78 -20.24
CA ARG A 24 2.38 -19.88 -19.66
C ARG A 24 2.51 -19.91 -18.15
N VAL A 25 3.09 -18.85 -17.61
CA VAL A 25 3.56 -18.77 -16.23
C VAL A 25 2.60 -17.92 -15.41
N GLY A 26 2.01 -18.52 -14.37
CA GLY A 26 1.41 -17.77 -13.26
C GLY A 26 2.50 -17.45 -12.22
N ALA A 27 2.56 -16.19 -11.77
CA ALA A 27 3.45 -15.79 -10.69
C ALA A 27 2.71 -14.88 -9.70
N PRO A 28 2.88 -15.08 -8.39
CA PRO A 28 2.20 -14.27 -7.38
C PRO A 28 2.73 -12.83 -7.40
N LEU A 29 2.03 -11.92 -6.72
CA LEU A 29 2.43 -10.53 -6.69
C LEU A 29 3.67 -10.25 -5.83
N GLY A 30 4.32 -9.10 -6.06
CA GLY A 30 5.35 -8.56 -5.18
C GLY A 30 6.51 -9.52 -4.87
N ILE A 31 6.83 -9.65 -3.57
CA ILE A 31 7.99 -10.40 -3.07
C ILE A 31 7.80 -11.93 -3.05
N GLY A 32 6.59 -12.43 -3.35
CA GLY A 32 6.34 -13.85 -3.57
C GLY A 32 6.94 -14.39 -4.86
N LYS A 33 7.39 -13.52 -5.78
CA LYS A 33 7.98 -13.92 -7.07
C LYS A 33 9.39 -14.50 -6.91
N PRO A 34 9.68 -15.68 -7.49
CA PRO A 34 11.04 -16.20 -7.59
C PRO A 34 11.80 -15.48 -8.73
N HIS A 35 12.37 -14.32 -8.41
CA HIS A 35 13.01 -13.42 -9.39
C HIS A 35 14.14 -14.11 -10.16
N ARG A 36 14.94 -14.93 -9.46
CA ARG A 36 16.05 -15.69 -10.07
C ARG A 36 15.52 -16.67 -11.12
N LEU A 37 14.50 -17.45 -10.78
CA LEU A 37 13.86 -18.39 -11.70
C LEU A 37 13.19 -17.69 -12.89
N LEU A 38 12.41 -16.64 -12.65
CA LEU A 38 11.75 -15.88 -13.72
C LEU A 38 12.77 -15.29 -14.70
N ASN A 39 13.88 -14.74 -14.21
CA ASN A 39 14.95 -14.21 -15.05
C ASN A 39 15.62 -15.30 -15.88
N ALA A 40 15.88 -16.47 -15.30
CA ALA A 40 16.51 -17.58 -16.01
C ALA A 40 15.59 -18.14 -17.11
N LEU A 41 14.29 -18.28 -16.84
CA LEU A 41 13.28 -18.64 -17.85
C LEU A 41 13.18 -17.59 -18.97
N TYR A 42 13.09 -16.31 -18.62
CA TYR A 42 13.05 -15.22 -19.60
C TYR A 42 14.30 -15.19 -20.47
N ALA A 43 15.49 -15.35 -19.89
CA ALA A 43 16.75 -15.34 -20.62
C ALA A 43 16.84 -16.47 -21.67
N GLN A 44 16.29 -17.65 -21.38
CA GLN A 44 16.26 -18.78 -22.32
C GLN A 44 15.21 -18.60 -23.43
N LEU A 45 14.08 -17.95 -23.14
CA LEU A 45 12.93 -17.88 -24.05
C LEU A 45 12.88 -16.60 -24.88
N LYS A 46 13.51 -15.50 -24.43
CA LYS A 46 13.46 -14.20 -25.14
C LYS A 46 14.00 -14.29 -26.58
N ASP A 47 14.95 -15.19 -26.84
CA ASP A 47 15.56 -15.39 -28.16
C ASP A 47 15.08 -16.68 -28.85
N THR A 48 13.98 -17.29 -28.36
CA THR A 48 13.42 -18.56 -28.86
C THR A 48 11.97 -18.38 -29.34
N PRO A 49 11.71 -17.80 -30.52
CA PRO A 49 10.35 -17.52 -31.01
C PRO A 49 9.47 -18.75 -31.22
N SER A 50 10.07 -19.92 -31.46
CA SER A 50 9.36 -21.20 -31.57
C SER A 50 8.72 -21.63 -30.24
N ARG A 51 9.07 -20.97 -29.14
CA ARG A 51 8.57 -21.26 -27.80
C ARG A 51 8.11 -19.98 -27.08
N PRO A 52 6.89 -19.49 -27.37
CA PRO A 52 6.37 -18.27 -26.77
C PRO A 52 6.31 -18.33 -25.24
N LEU A 53 6.47 -17.16 -24.60
CA LEU A 53 6.40 -16.99 -23.15
C LEU A 53 5.27 -16.01 -22.81
N ALA A 54 4.32 -16.44 -21.97
CA ALA A 54 3.34 -15.55 -21.36
C ALA A 54 3.50 -15.57 -19.84
N ILE A 55 3.51 -14.39 -19.21
CA ILE A 55 3.55 -14.24 -17.75
C ILE A 55 2.30 -13.51 -17.29
N TYR A 56 1.54 -14.14 -16.38
CA TYR A 56 0.34 -13.58 -15.76
C TYR A 56 0.64 -13.26 -14.30
N THR A 57 0.64 -11.99 -13.93
CA THR A 57 1.03 -11.56 -12.58
C THR A 57 0.45 -10.20 -12.18
N ALA A 58 0.95 -9.64 -11.07
CA ALA A 58 0.68 -8.30 -10.60
C ALA A 58 1.89 -7.76 -9.83
N LEU A 59 2.08 -6.46 -9.80
CA LEU A 59 3.03 -5.73 -8.97
C LEU A 59 4.44 -6.34 -9.09
N SER A 60 5.01 -6.31 -10.29
CA SER A 60 6.42 -6.67 -10.49
C SER A 60 7.32 -5.55 -9.94
N LEU A 61 8.00 -5.82 -8.83
CA LEU A 61 8.79 -4.81 -8.12
C LEU A 61 10.26 -4.89 -8.50
N ASN A 62 10.78 -3.83 -9.12
CA ASN A 62 12.21 -3.62 -9.26
C ASN A 62 12.66 -2.49 -8.32
N PRO A 63 13.86 -2.58 -7.71
CA PRO A 63 14.48 -1.44 -7.05
C PRO A 63 14.55 -0.22 -7.99
N PRO A 64 14.53 1.02 -7.49
CA PRO A 64 14.74 2.17 -8.35
C PRO A 64 16.18 2.19 -8.89
N ARG A 65 16.40 2.79 -10.06
CA ARG A 65 17.77 3.08 -10.55
C ARG A 65 18.21 4.44 -10.01
N PRO A 66 19.45 4.59 -9.51
CA PRO A 66 19.95 5.89 -9.11
C PRO A 66 19.95 6.84 -10.31
N GLY A 67 19.60 8.11 -10.06
CA GLY A 67 19.70 9.18 -11.07
C GLY A 67 21.15 9.60 -11.32
N ALA A 68 21.38 10.88 -11.59
CA ALA A 68 22.72 11.45 -11.76
C ALA A 68 23.06 12.50 -10.68
N GLY A 69 24.35 12.81 -10.51
CA GLY A 69 24.82 13.87 -9.61
C GLY A 69 24.39 13.67 -8.15
N LEU A 70 23.83 14.72 -7.53
CA LEU A 70 23.35 14.67 -6.14
C LEU A 70 22.30 13.57 -5.91
N GLN A 71 21.41 13.32 -6.89
CA GLN A 71 20.43 12.25 -6.76
C GLN A 71 21.10 10.87 -6.67
N ALA A 72 22.16 10.64 -7.46
CA ALA A 72 22.93 9.40 -7.40
C ALA A 72 23.65 9.24 -6.06
N ARG A 73 24.32 10.30 -5.59
CA ARG A 73 25.05 10.34 -4.31
C ARG A 73 24.16 10.04 -3.10
N PHE A 74 22.92 10.52 -3.14
CA PHE A 74 21.91 10.17 -2.14
C PHE A 74 21.39 8.74 -2.31
N ALA A 75 20.87 8.43 -3.49
CA ALA A 75 20.09 7.22 -3.74
C ALA A 75 20.93 5.95 -3.75
N ALA A 76 22.15 5.95 -4.28
CA ALA A 76 22.91 4.71 -4.48
C ALA A 76 23.22 3.99 -3.14
N PRO A 77 23.75 4.63 -2.08
CA PRO A 77 23.99 3.92 -0.82
C PRO A 77 22.70 3.56 -0.08
N PHE A 78 21.63 4.35 -0.25
CA PHE A 78 20.31 4.00 0.27
C PHE A 78 19.76 2.74 -0.41
N ILE A 79 19.84 2.68 -1.74
CA ILE A 79 19.35 1.55 -2.54
C ILE A 79 20.10 0.27 -2.16
N ALA A 80 21.44 0.34 -2.08
CA ALA A 80 22.27 -0.79 -1.66
C ALA A 80 21.89 -1.32 -0.27
N ARG A 81 21.62 -0.43 0.69
CA ARG A 81 21.23 -0.81 2.06
C ARG A 81 19.79 -1.36 2.16
N HIS A 82 18.86 -0.78 1.40
CA HIS A 82 17.42 -1.09 1.52
C HIS A 82 17.00 -2.28 0.67
N PHE A 83 17.54 -2.40 -0.56
CA PHE A 83 17.19 -3.45 -1.51
C PHE A 83 18.27 -4.52 -1.66
N GLY A 84 19.51 -4.24 -1.22
CA GLY A 84 20.68 -5.09 -1.40
C GLY A 84 21.50 -4.66 -2.62
N GLU A 85 22.82 -4.86 -2.57
CA GLU A 85 23.74 -4.50 -3.66
C GLU A 85 23.46 -5.29 -4.95
N ASP A 86 23.12 -6.58 -4.81
CA ASP A 86 22.96 -7.52 -5.93
C ASP A 86 21.50 -8.01 -6.08
N PHE A 87 20.51 -7.16 -5.77
CA PHE A 87 19.11 -7.57 -5.92
C PHE A 87 18.81 -7.99 -7.38
N PRO A 88 18.29 -9.22 -7.62
CA PRO A 88 18.02 -9.70 -8.96
C PRO A 88 16.78 -8.99 -9.53
N ARG A 89 17.00 -7.87 -10.22
CA ARG A 89 15.95 -7.15 -10.95
C ARG A 89 15.29 -8.06 -11.99
N LEU A 90 13.97 -7.98 -12.12
CA LEU A 90 13.21 -8.66 -13.16
C LEU A 90 13.58 -8.09 -14.54
N ALA A 91 14.18 -8.92 -15.38
CA ALA A 91 14.68 -8.53 -16.70
C ALA A 91 13.53 -8.19 -17.67
N TYR A 92 12.39 -8.87 -17.56
CA TYR A 92 11.21 -8.56 -18.37
C TYR A 92 10.61 -7.20 -18.01
N VAL A 93 10.62 -6.79 -16.74
CA VAL A 93 10.17 -5.44 -16.31
C VAL A 93 11.09 -4.38 -16.88
N ASP A 94 12.41 -4.61 -16.80
CA ASP A 94 13.38 -3.70 -17.42
C ASP A 94 13.21 -3.61 -18.94
N ALA A 95 12.75 -4.68 -19.61
CA ALA A 95 12.42 -4.66 -21.04
C ALA A 95 11.12 -3.89 -21.31
N MET A 96 10.05 -4.10 -20.53
CA MET A 96 8.80 -3.34 -20.62
C MET A 96 9.03 -1.84 -20.46
N LEU A 97 9.85 -1.43 -19.49
CA LEU A 97 10.23 -0.01 -19.29
C LEU A 97 10.86 0.66 -20.53
N ARG A 98 11.39 -0.13 -21.47
CA ARG A 98 11.99 0.34 -22.73
C ARG A 98 11.18 -0.06 -23.97
N ASP A 99 9.99 -0.62 -23.79
CA ASP A 99 9.18 -1.24 -24.84
C ASP A 99 9.98 -2.22 -25.71
N ALA A 100 10.77 -3.08 -25.05
CA ALA A 100 11.73 -3.99 -25.67
C ALA A 100 11.45 -5.48 -25.40
N LEU A 101 10.24 -5.86 -24.97
CA LEU A 101 9.84 -7.27 -24.97
C LEU A 101 9.78 -7.79 -26.41
N PRO A 102 10.32 -8.99 -26.70
CA PRO A 102 10.16 -9.65 -27.99
C PRO A 102 8.68 -9.91 -28.31
N ALA A 103 8.32 -9.97 -29.60
CA ALA A 103 6.93 -10.15 -30.03
C ALA A 103 6.28 -11.48 -29.57
N HIS A 104 7.07 -12.50 -29.25
CA HIS A 104 6.60 -13.79 -28.71
C HIS A 104 6.67 -13.87 -27.17
N VAL A 105 6.96 -12.75 -26.49
CA VAL A 105 6.92 -12.65 -25.03
C VAL A 105 5.86 -11.65 -24.62
N GLN A 106 4.88 -12.10 -23.84
CA GLN A 106 3.80 -11.28 -23.30
C GLN A 106 3.84 -11.27 -21.77
N VAL A 107 3.57 -10.10 -21.18
CA VAL A 107 3.44 -9.95 -19.72
C VAL A 107 2.14 -9.23 -19.43
N GLU A 108 1.16 -9.95 -18.90
CA GLU A 108 -0.11 -9.39 -18.44
C GLU A 108 -0.01 -9.07 -16.94
N GLU A 109 -0.15 -7.79 -16.58
CA GLU A 109 -0.31 -7.38 -15.18
C GLU A 109 -1.71 -6.84 -14.93
N PHE A 110 -2.34 -7.28 -13.83
CA PHE A 110 -3.64 -6.75 -13.38
C PHE A 110 -3.52 -5.66 -12.30
N TYR A 111 -2.31 -5.40 -11.84
CA TYR A 111 -1.99 -4.31 -10.93
C TYR A 111 -0.53 -3.92 -11.14
N MET A 112 -0.25 -2.68 -11.53
CA MET A 112 1.13 -2.21 -11.79
C MET A 112 1.70 -1.43 -10.60
N GLN A 113 3.03 -1.35 -10.52
CA GLN A 113 3.68 -0.39 -9.64
C GLN A 113 3.25 1.04 -10.02
N SER A 114 2.75 1.80 -9.04
CA SER A 114 2.15 3.12 -9.24
C SER A 114 3.05 4.07 -10.05
N GLY A 115 2.59 4.43 -11.25
CA GLY A 115 3.29 5.31 -12.20
C GLY A 115 4.53 4.70 -12.86
N GLY A 116 4.96 3.50 -12.45
CA GLY A 116 6.21 2.88 -12.90
C GLY A 116 6.22 2.51 -14.38
N LEU A 117 5.07 2.09 -14.91
CA LEU A 117 4.89 1.66 -16.30
C LEU A 117 3.95 2.58 -17.10
N LEU A 118 3.74 3.82 -16.63
CA LEU A 118 2.81 4.78 -17.24
C LEU A 118 3.16 5.14 -18.71
N HIS A 119 4.43 5.01 -19.07
CA HIS A 119 4.95 5.38 -20.39
C HIS A 119 5.33 4.18 -21.27
N SER A 120 5.14 2.94 -20.79
CA SER A 120 5.40 1.75 -21.60
C SER A 120 4.17 1.40 -22.43
N ALA A 121 4.30 1.43 -23.75
CA ALA A 121 3.23 0.99 -24.65
C ALA A 121 2.89 -0.49 -24.45
N GLN A 122 3.90 -1.35 -24.26
CA GLN A 122 3.69 -2.79 -24.05
C GLN A 122 2.92 -3.05 -22.75
N ALA A 123 3.33 -2.43 -21.64
CA ALA A 123 2.63 -2.58 -20.37
C ALA A 123 1.18 -2.08 -20.45
N GLN A 124 0.96 -0.89 -21.01
CA GLN A 124 -0.38 -0.29 -21.10
C GLN A 124 -1.32 -1.09 -22.01
N ALA A 125 -0.80 -1.68 -23.10
CA ALA A 125 -1.59 -2.50 -24.02
C ALA A 125 -1.96 -3.87 -23.44
N ASP A 126 -1.08 -4.49 -22.65
CA ASP A 126 -1.28 -5.82 -22.04
C ASP A 126 -1.86 -5.75 -20.61
N TYR A 127 -2.26 -4.58 -20.12
CA TYR A 127 -2.91 -4.44 -18.81
C TYR A 127 -4.28 -5.12 -18.80
N THR A 128 -4.55 -5.91 -17.76
CA THR A 128 -5.87 -6.53 -17.57
C THR A 128 -6.61 -5.91 -16.39
N SER A 129 -7.70 -5.21 -16.64
CA SER A 129 -8.52 -4.61 -15.58
C SER A 129 -9.32 -5.66 -14.83
N LEU A 130 -8.89 -6.03 -13.62
CA LEU A 130 -9.52 -7.05 -12.79
C LEU A 130 -9.65 -6.61 -11.33
N ASN A 131 -10.83 -6.84 -10.76
CA ASN A 131 -10.97 -6.90 -9.31
C ASN A 131 -10.16 -8.08 -8.76
N TYR A 132 -9.60 -7.93 -7.57
CA TYR A 132 -8.66 -8.92 -7.06
C TYR A 132 -9.27 -10.32 -6.89
N THR A 133 -10.52 -10.41 -6.41
CA THR A 133 -11.22 -11.71 -6.29
C THR A 133 -11.52 -12.39 -7.63
N HIS A 134 -11.41 -11.68 -8.75
CA HIS A 134 -11.57 -12.25 -10.09
C HIS A 134 -10.23 -12.62 -10.74
N ALA A 135 -9.10 -12.19 -10.17
CA ALA A 135 -7.78 -12.41 -10.75
C ALA A 135 -7.47 -13.89 -10.93
N ALA A 136 -7.74 -14.72 -9.91
CA ALA A 136 -7.52 -16.16 -9.97
C ALA A 136 -8.27 -16.84 -11.13
N ALA A 137 -9.55 -16.52 -11.32
CA ALA A 137 -10.36 -17.05 -12.41
C ALA A 137 -9.87 -16.57 -13.78
N ALA A 138 -9.48 -15.30 -13.89
CA ALA A 138 -8.93 -14.77 -15.12
C ALA A 138 -7.60 -15.46 -15.49
N VAL A 139 -6.68 -15.61 -14.53
CA VAL A 139 -5.42 -16.35 -14.73
C VAL A 139 -5.70 -17.78 -15.15
N ALA A 140 -6.62 -18.49 -14.48
CA ALA A 140 -6.99 -19.86 -14.83
C ALA A 140 -7.52 -19.98 -16.28
N GLN A 141 -8.28 -19.00 -16.78
CA GLN A 141 -8.76 -18.99 -18.17
C GLN A 141 -7.63 -18.87 -19.21
N ARG A 142 -6.45 -18.36 -18.83
CA ARG A 142 -5.26 -18.39 -19.70
C ARG A 142 -4.55 -19.74 -19.71
N ALA A 143 -5.06 -20.70 -18.91
CA ALA A 143 -4.56 -22.06 -18.79
C ALA A 143 -3.05 -22.10 -18.55
N PRO A 144 -2.55 -21.49 -17.44
CA PRO A 144 -1.15 -21.57 -17.09
C PRO A 144 -0.73 -23.04 -17.00
N ASN A 145 0.44 -23.36 -17.54
CA ASN A 145 1.03 -24.70 -17.42
C ASN A 145 2.20 -24.73 -16.42
N LEU A 146 2.59 -23.57 -15.90
CA LEU A 146 3.57 -23.39 -14.84
C LEU A 146 3.04 -22.37 -13.83
N ILE A 147 3.15 -22.67 -12.53
CA ILE A 147 3.06 -21.65 -11.47
C ILE A 147 4.33 -21.71 -10.64
N VAL A 148 4.94 -20.55 -10.41
CA VAL A 148 6.20 -20.41 -9.67
C VAL A 148 5.99 -19.53 -8.44
N GLN A 149 6.59 -19.91 -7.30
CA GLN A 149 6.40 -19.17 -6.05
C GLN A 149 7.60 -19.28 -5.11
N LYS A 150 7.95 -18.20 -4.42
CA LYS A 150 8.86 -18.26 -3.27
C LYS A 150 8.13 -18.76 -2.03
N VAL A 151 8.79 -19.62 -1.27
CA VAL A 151 8.21 -20.26 -0.08
C VAL A 151 9.19 -20.24 1.10
N ALA A 152 8.65 -20.32 2.31
CA ALA A 152 9.42 -20.58 3.52
C ALA A 152 9.40 -22.07 3.85
N ARG A 153 10.44 -22.57 4.50
CA ARG A 153 10.51 -23.93 5.04
C ARG A 153 10.19 -23.94 6.53
N GLU A 154 9.49 -24.98 6.98
CA GLU A 154 9.21 -25.18 8.40
C GLU A 154 10.54 -25.34 9.17
N PRO A 155 10.77 -24.58 10.27
CA PRO A 155 11.97 -24.75 11.07
C PRO A 155 12.08 -26.19 11.60
N GLY A 156 13.13 -26.91 11.19
CA GLY A 156 13.36 -28.31 11.58
C GLY A 156 12.41 -29.34 10.95
N GLY A 157 11.54 -28.91 10.02
CA GLY A 157 10.53 -29.75 9.37
C GLY A 157 10.73 -29.88 7.86
N THR A 158 9.83 -30.62 7.22
CA THR A 158 9.82 -30.85 5.77
C THR A 158 8.71 -30.08 5.04
N ARG A 159 7.76 -29.50 5.78
CA ARG A 159 6.65 -28.75 5.21
C ARG A 159 7.12 -27.41 4.66
N LEU A 160 6.33 -26.88 3.75
CA LEU A 160 6.53 -25.57 3.13
C LEU A 160 5.39 -24.64 3.51
N SER A 161 5.63 -23.34 3.38
CA SER A 161 4.62 -22.32 3.58
C SER A 161 4.68 -21.33 2.43
N LEU A 162 3.52 -20.92 1.93
CA LEU A 162 3.37 -19.79 1.03
C LEU A 162 3.77 -18.45 1.69
N SER A 163 4.16 -18.50 2.97
CA SER A 163 4.82 -17.44 3.74
C SER A 163 3.99 -16.16 3.74
N CYS A 164 4.62 -15.01 3.52
CA CYS A 164 4.02 -13.69 3.42
C CYS A 164 3.21 -13.47 2.14
N ASN A 165 2.97 -14.48 1.29
CA ASN A 165 2.41 -14.22 -0.03
C ASN A 165 1.52 -15.38 -0.52
N ASN A 166 0.52 -15.77 0.27
CA ASN A 166 -0.48 -16.75 -0.18
C ASN A 166 -1.20 -16.25 -1.45
N ASP A 167 -1.62 -14.98 -1.44
CA ASP A 167 -2.11 -14.28 -2.63
C ASP A 167 -3.24 -15.08 -3.32
N ILE A 168 -3.13 -15.34 -4.63
CA ILE A 168 -4.12 -16.05 -5.44
C ILE A 168 -3.64 -17.44 -5.88
N THR A 169 -2.52 -17.98 -5.38
CA THR A 169 -1.99 -19.27 -5.89
C THR A 169 -2.99 -20.40 -5.67
N GLN A 170 -3.48 -20.57 -4.44
CA GLN A 170 -4.47 -21.60 -4.11
C GLN A 170 -5.79 -21.34 -4.85
N ASP A 171 -6.24 -20.08 -4.89
CA ASP A 171 -7.46 -19.69 -5.62
C ASP A 171 -7.37 -20.00 -7.13
N THR A 172 -6.19 -19.83 -7.74
CA THR A 172 -5.95 -20.10 -9.15
C THR A 172 -6.01 -21.61 -9.43
N LEU A 173 -5.49 -22.44 -8.52
CA LEU A 173 -5.57 -23.89 -8.64
C LEU A 173 -7.01 -24.40 -8.55
N ASP A 174 -7.78 -23.87 -7.60
CA ASP A 174 -9.21 -24.17 -7.47
C ASP A 174 -9.96 -23.78 -8.76
N ALA A 175 -9.64 -22.62 -9.34
CA ALA A 175 -10.24 -22.16 -10.60
C ALA A 175 -9.83 -23.00 -11.82
N VAL A 176 -8.55 -23.42 -11.93
CA VAL A 176 -8.07 -24.34 -12.97
C VAL A 176 -8.83 -25.66 -12.90
N GLN A 177 -8.97 -26.22 -11.70
CA GLN A 177 -9.71 -27.46 -11.48
C GLN A 177 -11.19 -27.31 -11.87
N ALA A 178 -11.83 -26.20 -11.47
CA ALA A 178 -13.23 -25.93 -11.80
C ALA A 178 -13.48 -25.81 -13.31
N LEU A 179 -12.49 -25.33 -14.07
CA LEU A 179 -12.54 -25.26 -15.54
C LEU A 179 -12.23 -26.60 -16.23
N GLY A 180 -11.90 -27.65 -15.48
CA GLY A 180 -11.49 -28.95 -16.04
C GLY A 180 -10.16 -28.90 -16.79
N LEU A 181 -9.31 -27.91 -16.50
CA LEU A 181 -8.02 -27.74 -17.14
C LEU A 181 -6.95 -28.62 -16.46
N PRO A 182 -5.89 -29.02 -17.18
CA PRO A 182 -4.76 -29.72 -16.58
C PRO A 182 -4.14 -28.90 -15.45
N ARG A 183 -3.77 -29.57 -14.35
CA ARG A 183 -3.04 -28.94 -13.25
C ARG A 183 -1.67 -28.43 -13.77
N PRO A 184 -1.31 -27.14 -13.54
CA PRO A 184 0.01 -26.63 -13.88
C PRO A 184 1.10 -27.33 -13.08
N MET A 185 2.30 -27.39 -13.64
CA MET A 185 3.49 -27.74 -12.86
C MET A 185 3.71 -26.66 -11.79
N LEU A 186 3.85 -27.07 -10.54
CA LEU A 186 4.08 -26.19 -9.39
C LEU A 186 5.54 -26.20 -8.98
N VAL A 187 6.17 -25.02 -8.98
CA VAL A 187 7.59 -24.86 -8.65
C VAL A 187 7.78 -23.90 -7.48
N ALA A 188 8.44 -24.38 -6.44
CA ALA A 188 8.82 -23.60 -5.28
C ALA A 188 10.30 -23.19 -5.33
N GLU A 189 10.62 -21.92 -5.11
CA GLU A 189 11.97 -21.48 -4.73
C GLU A 189 11.99 -21.24 -3.21
N VAL A 190 12.80 -22.00 -2.48
CA VAL A 190 12.91 -21.84 -1.02
C VAL A 190 13.78 -20.63 -0.71
N ASP A 191 13.25 -19.73 0.11
CA ASP A 191 13.99 -18.58 0.64
C ASP A 191 14.02 -18.64 2.17
N ALA A 192 15.21 -18.79 2.74
CA ALA A 192 15.40 -18.87 4.19
C ALA A 192 15.12 -17.55 4.92
N GLN A 193 15.05 -16.41 4.21
CA GLN A 193 14.68 -15.13 4.79
C GLN A 193 13.16 -14.95 4.90
N LEU A 194 12.35 -15.70 4.15
CA LEU A 194 10.90 -15.62 4.25
C LEU A 194 10.41 -16.16 5.61
N PRO A 195 9.51 -15.46 6.32
CA PRO A 195 9.00 -15.95 7.60
C PRO A 195 8.06 -17.15 7.39
N TRP A 196 8.12 -18.09 8.32
CA TRP A 196 7.19 -19.21 8.34
C TRP A 196 5.81 -18.77 8.84
N MET A 197 4.80 -18.88 7.99
CA MET A 197 3.38 -18.68 8.36
C MET A 197 2.64 -20.01 8.34
N GLY A 198 1.98 -20.34 9.45
CA GLY A 198 1.23 -21.59 9.61
C GLY A 198 -0.18 -21.54 8.97
N GLY A 199 -1.07 -22.39 9.49
CA GLY A 199 -2.49 -22.39 9.08
C GLY A 199 -2.68 -22.70 7.59
N ALA A 200 -3.55 -21.93 6.93
CA ALA A 200 -3.93 -22.10 5.53
C ALA A 200 -2.76 -21.91 4.53
N ALA A 201 -1.68 -21.24 4.94
CA ALA A 201 -0.49 -21.05 4.10
C ALA A 201 0.48 -22.23 4.15
N ALA A 202 0.39 -23.11 5.16
CA ALA A 202 1.26 -24.27 5.29
C ALA A 202 0.77 -25.41 4.39
N VAL A 203 1.70 -26.00 3.64
CA VAL A 203 1.44 -27.09 2.69
C VAL A 203 2.51 -28.17 2.83
N ASP A 204 2.16 -29.41 2.51
CA ASP A 204 3.14 -30.49 2.42
C ASP A 204 4.07 -30.27 1.22
N ALA A 205 5.29 -30.80 1.27
CA ALA A 205 6.24 -30.72 0.15
C ALA A 205 5.65 -31.25 -1.17
N ALA A 206 4.77 -32.26 -1.09
CA ALA A 206 4.04 -32.85 -2.21
C ALA A 206 3.08 -31.89 -2.91
N PHE A 207 2.80 -30.72 -2.33
CA PHE A 207 2.07 -29.65 -3.02
C PHE A 207 2.84 -29.17 -4.25
N PHE A 208 4.17 -29.17 -4.23
CA PHE A 208 5.00 -28.76 -5.37
C PHE A 208 5.54 -29.97 -6.15
N ASP A 209 5.64 -29.83 -7.46
CA ASP A 209 6.25 -30.81 -8.35
C ASP A 209 7.77 -30.72 -8.34
N LEU A 210 8.29 -29.49 -8.17
CA LEU A 210 9.72 -29.18 -8.08
C LEU A 210 9.97 -28.15 -6.98
N ILE A 211 10.94 -28.44 -6.12
CA ILE A 211 11.43 -27.55 -5.06
C ILE A 211 12.89 -27.19 -5.40
N ILE A 212 13.18 -25.90 -5.39
CA ILE A 212 14.50 -25.34 -5.68
C ILE A 212 15.08 -24.76 -4.39
N ASP A 213 16.12 -25.40 -3.87
CA ASP A 213 16.89 -24.99 -2.71
C ASP A 213 18.22 -24.38 -3.19
N LEU A 214 18.16 -23.13 -3.68
CA LEU A 214 19.36 -22.44 -4.20
C LEU A 214 20.29 -22.01 -3.06
N PRO A 215 21.61 -22.05 -3.25
CA PRO A 215 22.54 -21.43 -2.31
C PRO A 215 22.29 -19.91 -2.22
N GLY A 216 22.66 -19.35 -1.08
CA GLY A 216 22.65 -17.90 -0.87
C GLY A 216 23.69 -17.16 -1.73
N PRO A 217 23.70 -15.83 -1.70
CA PRO A 217 22.84 -14.97 -0.89
C PRO A 217 21.38 -14.96 -1.38
N PHE A 218 20.44 -14.86 -0.44
CA PHE A 218 19.02 -14.69 -0.76
C PHE A 218 18.74 -13.21 -1.06
N PRO A 219 17.89 -12.90 -2.05
CA PRO A 219 17.47 -11.53 -2.32
C PRO A 219 16.87 -10.89 -1.06
N GLN A 220 17.35 -9.70 -0.69
CA GLN A 220 16.84 -9.00 0.48
C GLN A 220 15.34 -8.77 0.35
N LEU A 221 14.59 -9.12 1.40
CA LEU A 221 13.18 -8.79 1.48
C LEU A 221 13.03 -7.30 1.76
N PHE A 222 12.24 -6.63 0.92
CA PHE A 222 12.05 -5.19 1.01
C PHE A 222 10.57 -4.82 0.88
N GLY A 223 10.29 -3.57 1.23
CA GLY A 223 9.03 -2.89 1.02
C GLY A 223 9.29 -1.56 0.31
N LEU A 224 8.23 -0.89 -0.12
CA LEU A 224 8.38 0.45 -0.68
C LEU A 224 8.91 1.39 0.42
N PRO A 225 9.95 2.21 0.13
CA PRO A 225 10.49 3.16 1.09
C PRO A 225 9.39 4.07 1.66
N ARG A 226 9.34 4.17 2.99
CA ARG A 226 8.36 5.03 3.65
C ARG A 226 8.66 6.49 3.42
N GLN A 227 7.61 7.26 3.17
CA GLN A 227 7.70 8.71 3.01
C GLN A 227 7.36 9.39 4.32
N ALA A 228 7.83 10.63 4.48
CA ALA A 228 7.44 11.45 5.62
C ALA A 228 5.93 11.73 5.57
N VAL A 229 5.27 11.59 6.71
CA VAL A 229 3.86 11.95 6.90
C VAL A 229 3.79 13.45 7.18
N ASN A 230 3.08 14.18 6.32
CA ASN A 230 2.90 15.63 6.43
C ASN A 230 1.59 15.99 7.17
N SER A 231 1.37 17.27 7.42
CA SER A 231 0.17 17.80 8.11
C SER A 231 -1.15 17.41 7.40
N VAL A 232 -1.16 17.38 6.06
CA VAL A 232 -2.32 16.97 5.25
C VAL A 232 -2.69 15.51 5.55
N ASP A 233 -1.71 14.61 5.48
CA ASP A 233 -1.92 13.19 5.70
C ASP A 233 -2.28 12.91 7.16
N TYR A 234 -1.68 13.64 8.11
CA TYR A 234 -2.04 13.56 9.52
C TYR A 234 -3.49 13.93 9.78
N ALA A 235 -3.98 15.05 9.23
CA ALA A 235 -5.37 15.44 9.39
C ALA A 235 -6.32 14.37 8.85
N ILE A 236 -6.05 13.83 7.66
CA ILE A 236 -6.85 12.74 7.07
C ILE A 236 -6.85 11.51 7.99
N GLY A 237 -5.69 11.06 8.45
CA GLY A 237 -5.55 9.92 9.35
C GLY A 237 -6.28 10.10 10.68
N LEU A 238 -6.25 11.32 11.23
CA LEU A 238 -6.95 11.69 12.46
C LEU A 238 -8.47 11.66 12.28
N TYR A 239 -9.02 12.26 11.22
CA TYR A 239 -10.45 12.14 10.90
C TYR A 239 -10.87 10.69 10.65
N ALA A 240 -10.05 9.92 9.93
CA ALA A 240 -10.29 8.50 9.67
C ALA A 240 -10.32 7.68 10.98
N SER A 241 -9.42 7.95 11.91
CA SER A 241 -9.35 7.22 13.19
C SER A 241 -10.60 7.40 14.07
N ALA A 242 -11.28 8.55 13.95
CA ALA A 242 -12.52 8.85 14.67
C ALA A 242 -13.70 8.01 14.17
N LEU A 243 -13.61 7.43 12.97
CA LEU A 243 -14.62 6.54 12.39
C LEU A 243 -14.44 5.07 12.81
N VAL A 244 -13.43 4.74 13.61
CA VAL A 244 -13.16 3.36 14.04
C VAL A 244 -13.84 3.04 15.36
N ARG A 245 -14.72 2.03 15.37
CA ARG A 245 -15.41 1.57 16.58
C ARG A 245 -14.58 0.52 17.32
N ASP A 246 -14.51 0.61 18.65
CA ASP A 246 -13.94 -0.45 19.48
C ASP A 246 -14.71 -1.77 19.32
N GLY A 247 -14.00 -2.90 19.36
CA GLY A 247 -14.56 -4.21 19.04
C GLY A 247 -14.80 -4.45 17.53
N GLY A 248 -14.50 -3.47 16.68
CA GLY A 248 -14.76 -3.54 15.24
C GLY A 248 -13.76 -4.38 14.43
N THR A 249 -13.83 -4.21 13.12
CA THR A 249 -12.89 -4.79 12.14
C THR A 249 -12.20 -3.70 11.35
N LEU A 250 -10.90 -3.86 11.15
CA LEU A 250 -10.07 -2.87 10.47
C LEU A 250 -9.43 -3.46 9.20
N GLN A 251 -9.58 -2.74 8.10
CA GLN A 251 -8.76 -2.87 6.91
C GLN A 251 -8.19 -1.49 6.57
N ILE A 252 -6.88 -1.45 6.30
CA ILE A 252 -6.18 -0.24 5.87
C ILE A 252 -5.32 -0.56 4.65
N GLY A 253 -5.18 0.44 3.78
CA GLY A 253 -4.27 0.38 2.63
C GLY A 253 -2.81 0.63 3.00
N ILE A 254 -2.08 1.26 2.09
CA ILE A 254 -0.63 1.54 2.21
C ILE A 254 -0.31 3.02 2.04
N GLY A 255 0.95 3.37 2.30
CA GLY A 255 1.48 4.71 2.12
C GLY A 255 1.11 5.64 3.26
N THR A 256 1.46 6.92 3.11
CA THR A 256 1.45 7.90 4.21
C THR A 256 0.07 8.12 4.83
N LEU A 257 -1.03 7.94 4.08
CA LEU A 257 -2.38 8.03 4.62
C LEU A 257 -2.69 6.88 5.58
N ALA A 258 -2.26 5.65 5.23
CA ALA A 258 -2.42 4.49 6.11
C ALA A 258 -1.48 4.58 7.32
N ASP A 259 -0.28 5.13 7.14
CA ASP A 259 0.67 5.37 8.24
C ASP A 259 0.11 6.40 9.23
N ALA A 260 -0.47 7.49 8.73
CA ALA A 260 -1.13 8.51 9.54
C ALA A 260 -2.33 7.96 10.33
N LEU A 261 -3.17 7.14 9.68
CA LEU A 261 -4.29 6.46 10.34
C LEU A 261 -3.78 5.50 11.44
N SER A 262 -2.75 4.70 11.14
CA SER A 262 -2.16 3.78 12.12
C SER A 262 -1.61 4.55 13.33
N HIS A 263 -0.88 5.64 13.09
CA HIS A 263 -0.40 6.54 14.15
C HIS A 263 -1.54 7.11 14.98
N ALA A 264 -2.60 7.62 14.35
CA ALA A 264 -3.73 8.21 15.04
C ALA A 264 -4.47 7.18 15.93
N LEU A 265 -4.59 5.93 15.48
CA LEU A 265 -5.18 4.85 16.26
C LEU A 265 -4.29 4.44 17.45
N VAL A 266 -2.98 4.39 17.27
CA VAL A 266 -2.02 4.17 18.36
C VAL A 266 -2.12 5.31 19.37
N LEU A 267 -2.04 6.56 18.92
CA LEU A 267 -2.12 7.74 19.78
C LEU A 267 -3.44 7.79 20.54
N ARG A 268 -4.57 7.49 19.89
CA ARG A 268 -5.89 7.34 20.53
C ARG A 268 -5.87 6.33 21.66
N HIS A 269 -5.09 5.25 21.54
CA HIS A 269 -5.03 4.19 22.54
C HIS A 269 -4.04 4.48 23.67
N THR A 270 -2.86 5.01 23.34
CA THR A 270 -1.73 5.13 24.28
C THR A 270 -1.61 6.51 24.93
N ASP A 271 -2.08 7.57 24.26
CA ASP A 271 -2.16 8.94 24.78
C ASP A 271 -3.41 9.65 24.24
N ASN A 272 -4.57 9.24 24.78
CA ASN A 272 -5.86 9.75 24.35
C ASN A 272 -6.01 11.26 24.59
N ALA A 273 -5.37 11.80 25.64
CA ALA A 273 -5.44 13.23 25.94
C ALA A 273 -4.81 14.07 24.83
N THR A 274 -3.63 13.67 24.34
CA THR A 274 -3.01 14.31 23.18
C THR A 274 -3.84 14.10 21.91
N TYR A 275 -4.34 12.88 21.66
CA TYR A 275 -5.24 12.61 20.54
C TYR A 275 -6.44 13.57 20.50
N ARG A 276 -7.16 13.74 21.62
CA ARG A 276 -8.31 14.65 21.70
C ARG A 276 -7.93 16.11 21.50
N ARG A 277 -6.79 16.55 22.04
CA ARG A 277 -6.27 17.91 21.81
C ARG A 277 -6.03 18.18 20.32
N VAL A 278 -5.42 17.24 19.61
CA VAL A 278 -5.14 17.39 18.18
C VAL A 278 -6.45 17.43 17.38
N LEU A 279 -7.40 16.52 17.67
CA LEU A 279 -8.71 16.52 17.01
C LEU A 279 -9.46 17.83 17.24
N HIS A 280 -9.48 18.34 18.47
CA HIS A 280 -10.12 19.61 18.78
C HIS A 280 -9.45 20.79 18.08
N ALA A 281 -8.13 20.76 17.87
CA ALA A 281 -7.44 21.80 17.11
C ALA A 281 -7.80 21.78 15.61
N LEU A 282 -8.04 20.59 15.05
CA LEU A 282 -8.49 20.42 13.67
C LEU A 282 -9.96 20.79 13.48
N ASP A 283 -10.84 20.20 14.27
CA ASP A 283 -12.29 20.40 14.22
C ASP A 283 -12.90 20.21 15.61
N PRO A 284 -13.19 21.31 16.33
CA PRO A 284 -13.84 21.28 17.65
C PRO A 284 -15.21 20.59 17.65
N ALA A 285 -15.87 20.49 16.49
CA ALA A 285 -17.21 19.92 16.35
C ALA A 285 -17.20 18.44 15.92
N LEU A 286 -16.02 17.84 15.72
CA LEU A 286 -15.89 16.49 15.17
C LEU A 286 -16.63 15.42 16.00
N GLU A 287 -16.64 15.56 17.32
CA GLU A 287 -17.34 14.62 18.22
C GLU A 287 -18.86 14.62 18.00
N GLN A 288 -19.42 15.74 17.51
CA GLN A 288 -20.85 15.84 17.16
C GLN A 288 -21.12 15.44 15.71
N HIS A 289 -20.10 15.08 14.92
CA HIS A 289 -20.28 14.68 13.53
C HIS A 289 -21.12 13.39 13.44
N PRO A 290 -22.23 13.35 12.66
CA PRO A 290 -23.14 12.20 12.63
C PRO A 290 -22.46 10.88 12.28
N ALA A 291 -21.50 10.89 11.35
CA ALA A 291 -20.73 9.68 11.00
C ALA A 291 -19.84 9.19 12.16
N VAL A 292 -19.26 10.10 12.95
CA VAL A 292 -18.40 9.73 14.09
C VAL A 292 -19.25 9.11 15.20
N GLN A 293 -20.42 9.68 15.51
CA GLN A 293 -21.32 9.12 16.52
C GLN A 293 -21.92 7.77 16.10
N SER A 294 -22.35 7.65 14.85
CA SER A 294 -23.02 6.44 14.35
C SER A 294 -22.07 5.31 13.98
N SER A 295 -20.81 5.61 13.67
CA SER A 295 -19.87 4.63 13.10
C SER A 295 -18.54 4.55 13.88
N GLY A 296 -18.24 5.48 14.76
CA GLY A 296 -16.90 5.65 15.30
C GLY A 296 -16.81 5.65 16.81
N GLY A 297 -15.85 6.42 17.30
CA GLY A 297 -15.58 6.65 18.72
C GLY A 297 -14.24 7.35 18.91
N LEU A 298 -14.08 8.01 20.06
CA LEU A 298 -12.85 8.74 20.39
C LEU A 298 -12.10 8.15 21.59
N GLU A 299 -12.72 7.22 22.33
CA GLU A 299 -12.14 6.57 23.51
C GLU A 299 -11.09 5.50 23.13
N PRO A 300 -10.13 5.18 24.03
CA PRO A 300 -9.22 4.05 23.85
C PRO A 300 -9.96 2.73 23.60
N PHE A 301 -9.28 1.79 22.93
CA PHE A 301 -9.84 0.47 22.67
C PHE A 301 -9.83 -0.42 23.92
N ALA A 302 -11.01 -0.74 24.45
CA ALA A 302 -11.18 -1.64 25.59
C ALA A 302 -11.20 -3.11 25.12
N ILE A 303 -11.95 -3.40 24.05
CA ILE A 303 -12.02 -4.73 23.44
C ILE A 303 -10.82 -4.93 22.50
N GLY A 304 -10.48 -3.90 21.73
CA GLY A 304 -9.51 -3.99 20.64
C GLY A 304 -10.16 -4.29 19.29
N LEU A 305 -9.36 -4.25 18.24
CA LEU A 305 -9.77 -4.49 16.87
C LEU A 305 -9.36 -5.88 16.39
N TYR A 306 -10.13 -6.40 15.44
CA TYR A 306 -9.74 -7.53 14.60
C TYR A 306 -9.26 -6.96 13.25
N GLY A 307 -8.02 -7.23 12.88
CA GLY A 307 -7.51 -6.85 11.56
C GLY A 307 -7.90 -7.86 10.50
N CYS A 308 -8.51 -7.42 9.41
CA CYS A 308 -8.82 -8.25 8.26
C CYS A 308 -8.52 -7.42 7.01
N SER A 309 -7.29 -7.51 6.53
CA SER A 309 -6.76 -6.62 5.49
C SER A 309 -6.11 -7.40 4.39
N GLU A 310 -6.26 -6.96 3.15
CA GLU A 310 -5.59 -7.56 2.00
C GLU A 310 -4.06 -7.62 2.22
N MET A 311 -3.49 -6.48 2.61
CA MET A 311 -2.07 -6.32 2.86
C MET A 311 -1.76 -6.03 4.32
N LEU A 312 -0.70 -6.66 4.86
CA LEU A 312 -0.10 -6.29 6.15
C LEU A 312 1.26 -5.60 5.96
N ASN A 313 1.55 -4.63 6.84
CA ASN A 313 2.75 -3.79 6.83
C ASN A 313 3.11 -3.32 8.26
N GLU A 314 4.05 -2.38 8.37
CA GLU A 314 4.47 -1.74 9.61
C GLU A 314 3.34 -1.13 10.44
N GLY A 315 2.28 -0.62 9.79
CA GLY A 315 1.12 -0.07 10.49
C GLY A 315 0.45 -1.13 11.35
N PHE A 316 0.21 -2.32 10.78
CA PHE A 316 -0.33 -3.46 11.51
C PHE A 316 0.61 -3.96 12.60
N LYS A 317 1.93 -4.01 12.36
CA LYS A 317 2.90 -4.31 13.40
C LYS A 317 2.73 -3.37 14.60
N GLN A 318 2.69 -2.06 14.37
CA GLN A 318 2.53 -1.08 15.46
C GLN A 318 1.17 -1.19 16.17
N LEU A 319 0.09 -1.47 15.43
CA LEU A 319 -1.23 -1.67 16.01
C LEU A 319 -1.30 -2.95 16.87
N VAL A 320 -0.57 -3.99 16.52
CA VAL A 320 -0.43 -5.21 17.35
C VAL A 320 0.43 -4.91 18.58
N ASP A 321 1.63 -4.35 18.39
CA ASP A 321 2.58 -4.08 19.49
C ASP A 321 2.00 -3.11 20.54
N SER A 322 1.15 -2.16 20.13
CA SER A 322 0.47 -1.21 21.02
C SER A 322 -0.79 -1.78 21.69
N GLY A 323 -1.25 -2.97 21.30
CA GLY A 323 -2.45 -3.60 21.84
C GLY A 323 -3.77 -3.08 21.25
N VAL A 324 -3.73 -2.29 20.18
CA VAL A 324 -4.93 -1.84 19.43
C VAL A 324 -5.59 -3.02 18.72
N ILE A 325 -4.80 -3.84 18.02
CA ILE A 325 -5.28 -5.09 17.41
C ILE A 325 -5.03 -6.23 18.39
N ARG A 326 -6.12 -6.76 18.95
CA ARG A 326 -6.10 -7.89 19.88
C ARG A 326 -7.41 -8.66 19.96
N ARG A 327 -8.48 -8.20 19.31
CA ARG A 327 -9.77 -8.90 19.32
C ARG A 327 -9.65 -10.14 18.46
N LYS A 328 -9.76 -11.30 19.10
CA LYS A 328 -9.68 -12.60 18.44
C LYS A 328 -10.99 -13.01 17.78
N VAL A 329 -10.86 -13.77 16.70
CA VAL A 329 -11.92 -14.49 15.99
C VAL A 329 -11.51 -15.95 15.80
N HIS A 330 -12.47 -16.83 15.55
CA HIS A 330 -12.22 -18.27 15.34
C HIS A 330 -12.91 -18.79 14.09
N ASP A 331 -12.37 -19.84 13.47
CA ASP A 331 -12.94 -20.51 12.29
C ASP A 331 -14.12 -21.46 12.60
N ASP A 332 -14.70 -21.36 13.79
CA ASP A 332 -15.78 -22.23 14.29
C ASP A 332 -17.06 -21.41 14.33
N LEU A 333 -18.00 -21.75 13.43
CA LEU A 333 -19.26 -21.03 13.29
C LEU A 333 -20.14 -21.12 14.56
N PRO A 334 -20.40 -22.31 15.14
CA PRO A 334 -21.13 -22.40 16.41
C PRO A 334 -20.52 -21.55 17.54
N LEU A 335 -19.20 -21.55 17.70
CA LEU A 335 -18.52 -20.74 18.71
C LEU A 335 -18.72 -19.25 18.44
N MET A 336 -18.48 -18.78 17.21
CA MET A 336 -18.64 -17.38 16.85
C MET A 336 -20.10 -16.91 16.96
N GLN A 337 -21.07 -17.80 16.76
CA GLN A 337 -22.49 -17.52 16.97
C GLN A 337 -22.78 -17.28 18.45
N ARG A 338 -22.32 -18.17 19.35
CA ARG A 338 -22.48 -18.00 20.80
C ARG A 338 -21.79 -16.75 21.34
N ILE A 339 -20.60 -16.44 20.82
CA ILE A 339 -19.89 -15.18 21.15
C ILE A 339 -20.70 -13.97 20.68
N ALA A 340 -21.38 -14.07 19.53
CA ALA A 340 -22.10 -12.95 18.96
C ALA A 340 -23.46 -12.68 19.61
N ASP A 341 -24.17 -13.71 20.06
CA ASP A 341 -25.46 -13.59 20.74
C ASP A 341 -25.34 -13.48 22.28
N GLY A 342 -24.12 -13.62 22.82
CA GLY A 342 -23.84 -13.50 24.25
C GLY A 342 -24.16 -14.76 25.06
N SER A 343 -24.42 -15.89 24.40
CA SER A 343 -24.62 -17.19 25.06
C SER A 343 -23.33 -17.98 25.32
N ALA A 344 -22.17 -17.47 24.91
CA ALA A 344 -20.87 -18.09 25.16
C ALA A 344 -20.56 -18.19 26.67
N ASP A 345 -20.06 -19.35 27.08
CA ASP A 345 -19.64 -19.59 28.46
C ASP A 345 -18.14 -19.30 28.68
N ALA A 346 -17.66 -19.54 29.90
CA ALA A 346 -16.25 -19.33 30.24
C ALA A 346 -15.29 -20.23 29.42
N ALA A 347 -15.72 -21.44 29.04
CA ALA A 347 -14.91 -22.36 28.25
C ALA A 347 -14.82 -21.88 26.79
N ASP A 348 -15.90 -21.35 26.23
CA ASP A 348 -15.90 -20.71 24.91
C ASP A 348 -14.93 -19.52 24.85
N HIS A 349 -14.95 -18.66 25.88
CA HIS A 349 -14.02 -17.54 25.97
C HIS A 349 -12.57 -17.98 26.14
N ALA A 350 -12.31 -19.01 26.96
CA ALA A 350 -10.98 -19.58 27.12
C ALA A 350 -10.46 -20.19 25.80
N ARG A 351 -11.33 -20.90 25.06
CA ARG A 351 -11.01 -21.46 23.74
C ARG A 351 -10.70 -20.36 22.74
N LEU A 352 -11.52 -19.32 22.63
CA LEU A 352 -11.26 -18.18 21.75
C LEU A 352 -9.94 -17.47 22.12
N ALA A 353 -9.64 -17.33 23.40
CA ALA A 353 -8.39 -16.73 23.86
C ALA A 353 -7.17 -17.58 23.48
N ALA A 354 -7.26 -18.91 23.56
CA ALA A 354 -6.17 -19.83 23.24
C ALA A 354 -5.97 -20.01 21.72
N GLU A 355 -7.05 -20.24 20.98
CA GLU A 355 -7.02 -20.70 19.58
C GLU A 355 -7.34 -19.59 18.58
N GLY A 356 -7.89 -18.47 19.03
CA GLY A 356 -8.34 -17.41 18.13
C GLY A 356 -7.22 -16.57 17.52
N GLU A 357 -7.53 -16.02 16.35
CA GLU A 357 -6.67 -15.16 15.54
C GLU A 357 -7.17 -13.71 15.59
N PHE A 358 -6.29 -12.72 15.73
CA PHE A 358 -6.67 -11.30 15.79
C PHE A 358 -6.32 -10.52 14.52
N LEU A 359 -5.55 -11.12 13.61
CA LEU A 359 -5.10 -10.45 12.39
C LEU A 359 -5.06 -11.42 11.23
N HIS A 360 -5.83 -11.12 10.18
CA HIS A 360 -5.81 -11.85 8.91
C HIS A 360 -5.30 -10.95 7.80
N GLY A 361 -4.46 -11.52 6.93
CA GLY A 361 -4.17 -10.89 5.65
C GLY A 361 -3.71 -11.87 4.58
N ALA A 362 -3.66 -11.40 3.33
CA ALA A 362 -3.45 -12.25 2.16
C ALA A 362 -2.05 -12.14 1.55
N PHE A 363 -1.40 -10.99 1.70
CA PHE A 363 0.03 -10.85 1.44
C PHE A 363 0.64 -9.77 2.33
N TYR A 364 1.91 -9.88 2.68
CA TYR A 364 2.60 -8.96 3.56
C TYR A 364 3.77 -8.31 2.81
N LEU A 365 3.84 -6.99 2.85
CA LEU A 365 4.89 -6.21 2.20
C LEU A 365 5.37 -5.10 3.14
N GLY A 366 6.60 -5.21 3.62
CA GLY A 366 7.19 -4.24 4.56
C GLY A 366 8.71 -4.18 4.44
N SER A 367 9.32 -3.38 5.29
CA SER A 367 10.77 -3.26 5.44
C SER A 367 11.43 -4.56 5.92
N PRO A 368 12.77 -4.67 5.81
CA PRO A 368 13.52 -5.76 6.44
C PRO A 368 13.19 -5.96 7.93
N ALA A 369 12.93 -4.88 8.66
CA ALA A 369 12.59 -4.92 10.09
C ALA A 369 11.20 -5.53 10.35
N PHE A 370 10.26 -5.34 9.44
CA PHE A 370 8.94 -5.97 9.52
C PHE A 370 9.01 -7.48 9.32
N TYR A 371 9.78 -7.97 8.35
CA TYR A 371 9.98 -9.42 8.20
C TYR A 371 10.78 -10.01 9.36
N GLN A 372 11.72 -9.27 9.94
CA GLN A 372 12.43 -9.69 11.15
C GLN A 372 11.44 -9.85 12.31
N TRP A 373 10.56 -8.87 12.53
CA TRP A 373 9.49 -8.97 13.53
C TRP A 373 8.65 -10.24 13.35
N LEU A 374 8.19 -10.55 12.14
CA LEU A 374 7.43 -11.78 11.86
C LEU A 374 8.20 -13.07 12.21
N ARG A 375 9.51 -13.11 11.96
CA ARG A 375 10.36 -14.27 12.32
C ARG A 375 10.55 -14.42 13.82
N ASP A 376 10.64 -13.29 14.52
CA ASP A 376 10.92 -13.24 15.96
C ASP A 376 9.68 -13.38 16.85
N LEU A 377 8.47 -13.32 16.27
CA LEU A 377 7.22 -13.54 16.99
C LEU A 377 7.26 -14.88 17.75
N ASP A 378 6.81 -14.88 19.00
CA ASP A 378 6.60 -16.13 19.74
C ASP A 378 5.50 -16.98 19.05
N ALA A 379 5.49 -18.27 19.35
CA ALA A 379 4.58 -19.22 18.69
C ALA A 379 3.10 -18.84 18.86
N SER A 380 2.70 -18.28 20.01
CA SER A 380 1.30 -17.94 20.29
C SER A 380 0.85 -16.70 19.52
N THR A 381 1.68 -15.65 19.48
CA THR A 381 1.38 -14.44 18.70
C THR A 381 1.38 -14.75 17.21
N ARG A 382 2.34 -15.56 16.74
CA ARG A 382 2.42 -16.00 15.34
C ARG A 382 1.19 -16.82 14.93
N ALA A 383 0.73 -17.73 15.79
CA ALA A 383 -0.48 -18.53 15.54
C ALA A 383 -1.75 -17.67 15.52
N ALA A 384 -1.74 -16.50 16.17
CA ALA A 384 -2.86 -15.57 16.15
C ALA A 384 -2.88 -14.63 14.91
N ILE A 385 -1.87 -14.72 14.03
CA ILE A 385 -1.82 -14.03 12.74
C ILE A 385 -2.05 -15.04 11.61
N GLY A 386 -3.25 -14.99 11.02
CA GLY A 386 -3.67 -15.88 9.95
C GLY A 386 -3.24 -15.36 8.58
N MET A 387 -2.37 -16.09 7.88
CA MET A 387 -2.14 -15.90 6.44
C MET A 387 -3.25 -16.62 5.66
N ARG A 388 -4.08 -15.87 4.93
CA ARG A 388 -5.26 -16.36 4.23
C ARG A 388 -5.14 -16.12 2.72
N ARG A 389 -5.99 -16.78 1.94
CA ARG A 389 -6.11 -16.54 0.49
C ARG A 389 -6.92 -15.26 0.21
N ILE A 390 -6.77 -14.68 -0.99
CA ILE A 390 -7.50 -13.47 -1.38
C ILE A 390 -9.02 -13.67 -1.36
N SER A 391 -9.52 -14.84 -1.79
CA SER A 391 -10.96 -15.13 -1.78
C SER A 391 -11.56 -15.15 -0.36
N GLU A 392 -10.77 -15.37 0.69
CA GLU A 392 -11.24 -15.29 2.07
C GLU A 392 -11.24 -13.85 2.60
N ILE A 393 -10.23 -13.05 2.25
CA ILE A 393 -10.07 -11.67 2.77
C ILE A 393 -10.94 -10.67 2.00
N ASN A 394 -10.88 -10.71 0.67
CA ASN A 394 -11.47 -9.71 -0.20
C ASN A 394 -12.90 -10.07 -0.62
N GLN A 395 -13.44 -11.20 -0.16
CA GLN A 395 -14.81 -11.60 -0.47
C GLN A 395 -15.64 -11.83 0.80
N LEU A 396 -16.93 -11.51 0.71
CA LEU A 396 -17.91 -11.85 1.74
C LEU A 396 -18.80 -13.01 1.28
N TYR A 397 -19.27 -12.94 0.03
CA TYR A 397 -20.17 -13.93 -0.56
C TYR A 397 -19.43 -15.19 -0.96
N GLY A 398 -20.09 -16.34 -0.79
CA GLY A 398 -19.46 -17.64 -1.03
C GLY A 398 -18.58 -18.09 0.15
N GLY A 399 -18.07 -19.32 0.08
CA GLY A 399 -17.32 -19.92 1.18
C GLY A 399 -18.14 -19.95 2.48
N ASN A 400 -17.60 -19.37 3.56
CA ASN A 400 -18.23 -19.32 4.88
C ASN A 400 -18.80 -17.93 5.21
N GLU A 401 -19.76 -17.48 4.40
CA GLU A 401 -20.36 -16.14 4.49
C GLU A 401 -20.88 -15.82 5.90
N THR A 402 -21.66 -16.72 6.50
CA THR A 402 -22.24 -16.53 7.84
C THR A 402 -21.15 -16.28 8.88
N LEU A 403 -20.09 -17.09 8.86
CA LEU A 403 -18.95 -16.92 9.76
C LEU A 403 -18.25 -15.57 9.54
N ASN A 404 -17.99 -15.20 8.28
CA ASN A 404 -17.33 -13.94 7.96
C ASN A 404 -18.15 -12.72 8.40
N ARG A 405 -19.49 -12.78 8.31
CA ARG A 405 -20.38 -11.74 8.85
C ARG A 405 -20.28 -11.63 10.37
N LEU A 406 -20.17 -12.75 11.08
CA LEU A 406 -20.00 -12.76 12.54
C LEU A 406 -18.65 -12.19 12.99
N LYS A 407 -17.59 -12.42 12.21
CA LYS A 407 -16.23 -11.92 12.48
C LYS A 407 -16.10 -10.42 12.19
N ARG A 408 -16.67 -9.96 11.08
CA ARG A 408 -16.52 -8.59 10.52
C ARG A 408 -17.57 -7.61 11.05
N LYS A 409 -17.56 -7.40 12.38
CA LYS A 409 -18.43 -6.42 13.05
C LYS A 409 -17.90 -5.00 12.91
N ASP A 410 -18.79 -4.02 12.80
CA ASP A 410 -18.45 -2.59 12.70
C ASP A 410 -17.28 -2.28 11.77
N ALA A 411 -17.21 -2.99 10.64
CA ALA A 411 -16.02 -2.98 9.81
C ALA A 411 -15.75 -1.61 9.18
N ARG A 412 -14.50 -1.15 9.23
CA ARG A 412 -14.03 0.06 8.55
C ARG A 412 -12.99 -0.30 7.53
N PHE A 413 -13.32 -0.05 6.28
CA PHE A 413 -12.46 -0.32 5.14
C PHE A 413 -11.92 0.98 4.58
N PHE A 414 -10.63 1.26 4.86
CA PHE A 414 -9.98 2.49 4.45
C PHE A 414 -9.14 2.27 3.19
N ASN A 415 -9.43 3.03 2.14
CA ASN A 415 -8.69 3.00 0.89
C ASN A 415 -8.35 4.42 0.45
N SER A 416 -7.18 4.62 -0.12
CA SER A 416 -6.85 5.89 -0.78
C SER A 416 -7.43 5.95 -2.18
N CYS A 417 -7.86 7.11 -2.64
CA CYS A 417 -8.13 7.37 -4.06
C CYS A 417 -7.35 8.60 -4.54
N MET A 418 -7.12 8.69 -5.85
CA MET A 418 -6.43 9.82 -6.47
C MET A 418 -7.34 11.05 -6.49
N MET A 419 -8.60 10.85 -6.88
CA MET A 419 -9.62 11.90 -7.05
C MET A 419 -11.01 11.35 -6.74
N ALA A 420 -11.95 12.25 -6.48
CA ALA A 420 -13.36 11.93 -6.38
C ALA A 420 -14.20 13.00 -7.07
N THR A 421 -15.36 12.62 -7.62
CA THR A 421 -16.32 13.58 -8.16
C THR A 421 -17.26 14.08 -7.08
N ALA A 422 -17.82 15.29 -7.24
CA ALA A 422 -18.81 15.85 -6.31
C ALA A 422 -20.07 14.99 -6.16
N LEU A 423 -20.34 14.10 -7.12
CA LEU A 423 -21.43 13.13 -7.06
C LEU A 423 -21.05 11.82 -6.37
N GLY A 424 -19.78 11.63 -5.99
CA GLY A 424 -19.29 10.48 -5.24
C GLY A 424 -18.78 9.31 -6.09
N ALA A 425 -18.34 9.54 -7.33
CA ALA A 425 -17.54 8.52 -8.04
C ALA A 425 -16.05 8.70 -7.65
N ALA A 426 -15.31 7.61 -7.46
CA ALA A 426 -13.89 7.67 -7.14
C ALA A 426 -13.00 7.22 -8.30
N VAL A 427 -11.81 7.80 -8.36
CA VAL A 427 -10.75 7.51 -9.34
C VAL A 427 -9.50 7.13 -8.57
N SER A 428 -8.99 5.93 -8.78
CA SER A 428 -7.91 5.37 -7.97
C SER A 428 -6.74 4.81 -8.78
N ASP A 429 -6.96 4.45 -10.04
CA ASP A 429 -5.99 3.63 -10.80
C ASP A 429 -5.68 4.13 -12.22
N GLY A 430 -6.44 5.06 -12.79
CA GLY A 430 -6.29 5.50 -14.18
C GLY A 430 -6.40 7.01 -14.40
N LEU A 431 -5.81 7.48 -15.50
CA LEU A 431 -5.88 8.85 -15.99
C LEU A 431 -7.07 9.05 -16.94
N GLU A 432 -7.43 10.31 -17.18
CA GLU A 432 -8.53 10.71 -18.06
C GLU A 432 -8.35 10.25 -19.52
N ASP A 433 -7.11 10.04 -19.96
CA ASP A 433 -6.79 9.53 -21.30
C ASP A 433 -6.73 8.00 -21.40
N GLY A 434 -7.15 7.30 -20.35
CA GLY A 434 -7.21 5.83 -20.30
C GLY A 434 -5.91 5.15 -19.89
N ARG A 435 -4.81 5.89 -19.70
CA ARG A 435 -3.56 5.31 -19.19
C ARG A 435 -3.71 4.88 -17.73
N ILE A 436 -3.18 3.72 -17.41
CA ILE A 436 -3.23 3.09 -16.11
C ILE A 436 -2.01 3.47 -15.28
N VAL A 437 -2.28 3.98 -14.07
CA VAL A 437 -1.28 4.34 -13.08
C VAL A 437 -0.90 3.13 -12.23
N SER A 438 -1.86 2.28 -11.84
CA SER A 438 -1.62 1.10 -11.01
C SER A 438 -2.59 -0.06 -11.31
N GLY A 439 -3.68 -0.17 -10.56
CA GLY A 439 -4.79 -1.09 -10.77
C GLY A 439 -5.83 -0.97 -9.67
N VAL A 440 -7.03 -1.53 -9.88
CA VAL A 440 -8.13 -1.44 -8.90
C VAL A 440 -7.82 -2.21 -7.60
N GLY A 441 -7.09 -3.33 -7.70
CA GLY A 441 -6.79 -4.20 -6.56
C GLY A 441 -8.06 -4.66 -5.84
N GLY A 442 -8.02 -4.69 -4.50
CA GLY A 442 -9.18 -5.00 -3.67
C GLY A 442 -10.08 -3.81 -3.32
N GLN A 443 -9.84 -2.61 -3.84
CA GLN A 443 -10.62 -1.43 -3.43
C GLN A 443 -12.12 -1.64 -3.67
N TYR A 444 -12.51 -2.07 -4.87
CA TYR A 444 -13.91 -2.37 -5.19
C TYR A 444 -14.49 -3.44 -4.25
N ASN A 445 -13.70 -4.47 -3.95
CA ASN A 445 -14.11 -5.57 -3.09
C ASN A 445 -14.53 -5.10 -1.69
N PHE A 446 -13.69 -4.28 -1.04
CA PHE A 446 -14.00 -3.76 0.28
C PHE A 446 -15.12 -2.72 0.27
N VAL A 447 -15.23 -1.92 -0.79
CA VAL A 447 -16.37 -1.01 -0.99
C VAL A 447 -17.67 -1.81 -1.07
N ALA A 448 -17.75 -2.81 -1.95
CA ALA A 448 -18.93 -3.65 -2.09
C ALA A 448 -19.27 -4.39 -0.79
N MET A 449 -18.24 -4.89 -0.08
CA MET A 449 -18.39 -5.55 1.21
C MET A 449 -18.98 -4.61 2.29
N ALA A 450 -18.60 -3.34 2.30
CA ALA A 450 -19.15 -2.35 3.23
C ALA A 450 -20.66 -2.13 3.03
N HIS A 451 -21.15 -2.24 1.80
CA HIS A 451 -22.59 -2.16 1.51
C HIS A 451 -23.34 -3.45 1.87
N ALA A 452 -22.65 -4.59 1.87
CA ALA A 452 -23.23 -5.89 2.22
C ALA A 452 -23.29 -6.16 3.73
N LEU A 453 -22.45 -5.49 4.53
CA LEU A 453 -22.39 -5.62 5.98
C LEU A 453 -23.13 -4.43 6.64
N PRO A 454 -24.21 -4.67 7.42
CA PRO A 454 -25.09 -3.58 7.90
C PRO A 454 -24.39 -2.46 8.68
N GLN A 455 -23.36 -2.80 9.47
CA GLN A 455 -22.65 -1.86 10.34
C GLN A 455 -21.30 -1.41 9.75
N ALA A 456 -20.97 -1.86 8.54
CA ALA A 456 -19.71 -1.56 7.90
C ALA A 456 -19.78 -0.26 7.10
N ARG A 457 -18.63 0.41 6.97
CA ARG A 457 -18.46 1.63 6.18
C ARG A 457 -17.22 1.53 5.31
N SER A 458 -17.35 1.99 4.07
CA SER A 458 -16.24 2.23 3.18
C SER A 458 -15.81 3.70 3.32
N ALA A 459 -14.53 3.93 3.58
CA ALA A 459 -13.96 5.26 3.72
C ALA A 459 -12.85 5.49 2.70
N LEU A 460 -13.09 6.41 1.77
CA LEU A 460 -12.13 6.79 0.74
C LEU A 460 -11.38 8.06 1.16
N MET A 461 -10.07 7.95 1.27
CA MET A 461 -9.17 9.01 1.70
C MET A 461 -8.49 9.64 0.49
N LEU A 462 -8.48 10.97 0.41
CA LEU A 462 -7.79 11.71 -0.64
C LEU A 462 -7.33 13.07 -0.12
N ARG A 463 -6.22 13.56 -0.66
CA ARG A 463 -5.79 14.96 -0.44
C ARG A 463 -6.74 15.86 -1.22
N ALA A 464 -7.20 16.98 -0.66
CA ALA A 464 -8.15 17.86 -1.34
C ALA A 464 -7.55 18.49 -2.61
N THR A 465 -6.23 18.65 -2.67
CA THR A 465 -5.52 19.22 -3.81
C THR A 465 -4.32 18.38 -4.25
N ARG A 466 -3.87 18.60 -5.48
CA ARG A 466 -2.60 18.09 -6.04
C ARG A 466 -1.84 19.23 -6.71
N GLU A 467 -0.52 19.09 -6.76
CA GLU A 467 0.37 20.04 -7.41
C GLU A 467 1.02 19.43 -8.66
N ALA A 468 1.14 20.24 -9.71
CA ALA A 468 1.86 19.93 -10.94
C ALA A 468 2.70 21.15 -11.33
N GLY A 469 3.96 21.18 -10.90
CA GLY A 469 4.82 22.36 -11.06
C GLY A 469 4.27 23.56 -10.27
N ALA A 470 4.00 24.67 -10.94
CA ALA A 470 3.42 25.86 -10.32
C ALA A 470 1.87 25.83 -10.25
N TYR A 471 1.23 24.78 -10.76
CA TYR A 471 -0.23 24.67 -10.84
C TYR A 471 -0.77 23.78 -9.72
N THR A 472 -1.74 24.29 -8.96
CA THR A 472 -2.51 23.53 -7.96
C THR A 472 -3.89 23.24 -8.52
N ALA A 473 -4.35 21.99 -8.39
CA ALA A 473 -5.67 21.56 -8.81
C ALA A 473 -6.42 20.84 -7.69
N SER A 474 -7.74 21.03 -7.61
CA SER A 474 -8.59 20.21 -6.74
C SER A 474 -8.62 18.74 -7.19
N ASN A 475 -8.60 17.83 -6.22
CA ASN A 475 -8.90 16.40 -6.40
C ASN A 475 -10.38 16.07 -6.19
N LEU A 476 -11.15 17.01 -5.65
CA LEU A 476 -12.62 16.99 -5.64
C LEU A 476 -13.11 17.66 -6.93
N ARG A 477 -13.37 16.84 -7.94
CA ARG A 477 -13.69 17.26 -9.31
C ARG A 477 -15.20 17.29 -9.51
N TRP A 478 -15.67 18.00 -10.53
CA TRP A 478 -17.05 17.81 -11.00
C TRP A 478 -17.21 16.51 -11.79
N ASN A 479 -16.29 16.26 -12.73
CA ASN A 479 -16.26 15.06 -13.56
C ASN A 479 -14.81 14.64 -13.86
N TYR A 480 -14.62 13.39 -14.26
CA TYR A 480 -13.33 12.83 -14.71
C TYR A 480 -13.56 11.66 -15.69
N GLY A 481 -12.73 11.52 -16.72
CA GLY A 481 -12.87 10.49 -17.76
C GLY A 481 -12.55 9.04 -17.36
N HIS A 482 -12.22 8.79 -16.09
CA HIS A 482 -11.97 7.45 -15.53
C HIS A 482 -12.81 7.23 -14.26
N THR A 483 -13.23 6.01 -13.98
CA THR A 483 -13.99 5.68 -12.77
C THR A 483 -13.61 4.30 -12.26
N THR A 484 -13.15 4.24 -11.01
CA THR A 484 -12.83 2.99 -10.32
C THR A 484 -14.00 2.54 -9.45
N ILE A 485 -14.54 3.45 -8.63
CA ILE A 485 -15.71 3.20 -7.79
C ILE A 485 -16.88 4.05 -8.29
N PRO A 486 -17.94 3.42 -8.83
CA PRO A 486 -19.09 4.16 -9.34
C PRO A 486 -19.92 4.77 -8.21
N ARG A 487 -20.55 5.91 -8.49
CA ARG A 487 -21.23 6.74 -7.47
C ARG A 487 -22.36 6.07 -6.69
N HIS A 488 -22.95 4.99 -7.20
CA HIS A 488 -23.98 4.26 -6.46
C HIS A 488 -23.42 3.45 -5.28
N LEU A 489 -22.08 3.30 -5.21
CA LEU A 489 -21.35 2.73 -4.08
C LEU A 489 -20.74 3.79 -3.16
N ARG A 490 -21.06 5.08 -3.36
CA ARG A 490 -20.54 6.17 -2.51
C ARG A 490 -20.89 5.94 -1.04
N ASP A 491 -19.93 6.24 -0.18
CA ASP A 491 -20.07 6.10 1.27
C ASP A 491 -19.35 7.28 1.96
N LEU A 492 -18.25 7.07 2.67
CA LEU A 492 -17.48 8.14 3.32
C LEU A 492 -16.32 8.63 2.45
N TYR A 493 -16.11 9.94 2.40
CA TYR A 493 -14.93 10.59 1.82
C TYR A 493 -14.22 11.44 2.87
N ILE A 494 -12.89 11.40 2.89
CA ILE A 494 -12.08 12.09 3.90
C ILE A 494 -10.96 12.87 3.23
N THR A 495 -10.93 14.18 3.46
CA THR A 495 -9.78 15.05 3.14
C THR A 495 -9.19 15.61 4.42
N GLU A 496 -8.12 16.38 4.30
CA GLU A 496 -7.50 17.13 5.40
C GLU A 496 -8.44 18.15 6.06
N TYR A 497 -9.63 18.37 5.49
CA TYR A 497 -10.62 19.33 5.98
C TYR A 497 -11.85 18.67 6.62
N GLY A 498 -11.94 17.34 6.65
CA GLY A 498 -12.98 16.62 7.39
C GLY A 498 -13.57 15.43 6.65
N ILE A 499 -14.78 15.06 7.05
CA ILE A 499 -15.49 13.87 6.62
C ILE A 499 -16.74 14.31 5.84
N ALA A 500 -16.96 13.74 4.66
CA ALA A 500 -18.20 13.82 3.91
C ALA A 500 -18.88 12.45 3.93
N ASP A 501 -20.09 12.38 4.50
CA ASP A 501 -20.91 11.16 4.48
C ASP A 501 -21.91 11.26 3.33
N LEU A 502 -21.76 10.43 2.30
CA LEU A 502 -22.60 10.46 1.09
C LEU A 502 -23.61 9.33 1.02
N ARG A 503 -23.57 8.38 1.96
CA ARG A 503 -24.38 7.17 1.90
C ARG A 503 -25.86 7.55 2.01
N HIS A 504 -26.69 7.04 1.10
CA HIS A 504 -28.13 7.30 1.03
C HIS A 504 -28.55 8.77 0.83
N LYS A 505 -27.61 9.68 0.60
CA LYS A 505 -27.90 11.11 0.37
C LYS A 505 -28.34 11.38 -1.06
N THR A 506 -29.09 12.48 -1.27
CA THR A 506 -29.42 12.95 -2.62
C THR A 506 -28.18 13.51 -3.32
N ASP A 507 -28.23 13.69 -4.64
CA ASP A 507 -27.11 14.31 -5.37
C ASP A 507 -26.81 15.73 -4.88
N GLN A 508 -27.84 16.51 -4.51
CA GLN A 508 -27.64 17.85 -3.95
C GLN A 508 -26.85 17.78 -2.65
N ASP A 509 -27.30 16.94 -1.71
CA ASP A 509 -26.64 16.82 -0.42
C ASP A 509 -25.20 16.29 -0.59
N CYS A 510 -24.98 15.38 -1.54
CA CYS A 510 -23.63 14.90 -1.84
C CYS A 510 -22.70 16.01 -2.33
N VAL A 511 -23.19 16.87 -3.22
CA VAL A 511 -22.40 18.03 -3.68
C VAL A 511 -22.05 18.94 -2.52
N LEU A 512 -22.99 19.21 -1.61
CA LEU A 512 -22.77 20.08 -0.45
C LEU A 512 -21.75 19.48 0.53
N GLU A 513 -21.85 18.18 0.82
CA GLU A 513 -20.90 17.46 1.68
C GLU A 513 -19.49 17.43 1.08
N MET A 514 -19.37 17.12 -0.22
CA MET A 514 -18.09 17.12 -0.93
C MET A 514 -17.48 18.52 -1.01
N ALA A 515 -18.30 19.55 -1.23
CA ALA A 515 -17.84 20.94 -1.19
C ALA A 515 -17.39 21.37 0.21
N ALA A 516 -18.04 20.88 1.28
CA ALA A 516 -17.67 21.17 2.66
C ALA A 516 -16.30 20.61 3.07
N ILE A 517 -15.80 19.58 2.38
CA ILE A 517 -14.44 19.03 2.55
C ILE A 517 -13.48 19.41 1.40
N CYS A 518 -13.91 20.31 0.52
CA CYS A 518 -13.08 20.87 -0.55
C CYS A 518 -12.20 22.01 -0.02
N ASP A 519 -11.02 22.17 -0.62
CA ASP A 519 -10.19 23.35 -0.38
C ASP A 519 -10.95 24.61 -0.80
N ALA A 520 -10.98 25.61 0.09
CA ALA A 520 -11.79 26.82 -0.05
C ALA A 520 -11.53 27.55 -1.37
N ARG A 521 -10.32 27.45 -1.94
CA ARG A 521 -9.96 28.07 -3.23
C ARG A 521 -10.75 27.51 -4.42
N PHE A 522 -11.33 26.31 -4.29
CA PHE A 522 -12.02 25.60 -5.37
C PHE A 522 -13.51 25.32 -5.08
N GLN A 523 -14.03 25.74 -3.93
CA GLN A 523 -15.44 25.52 -3.54
C GLN A 523 -16.42 26.21 -4.49
N ASP A 524 -16.20 27.50 -4.77
CA ASP A 524 -17.10 28.30 -5.61
C ASP A 524 -17.21 27.74 -7.03
N GLU A 525 -16.08 27.34 -7.62
CA GLU A 525 -16.07 26.75 -8.96
C GLU A 525 -16.84 25.42 -8.99
N LEU A 526 -16.66 24.57 -7.96
CA LEU A 526 -17.35 23.28 -7.84
C LEU A 526 -18.87 23.46 -7.72
N LEU A 527 -19.31 24.42 -6.89
CA LEU A 527 -20.73 24.74 -6.70
C LEU A 527 -21.35 25.38 -7.95
N ALA A 528 -20.63 26.28 -8.63
CA ALA A 528 -21.09 26.88 -9.88
C ALA A 528 -21.24 25.83 -11.01
N GLN A 529 -20.37 24.81 -11.04
CA GLN A 529 -20.52 23.67 -11.96
C GLN A 529 -21.76 22.82 -11.61
N ALA A 530 -22.04 22.63 -10.32
CA ALA A 530 -23.22 21.92 -9.86
C ALA A 530 -24.53 22.65 -10.18
N GLU A 531 -24.57 23.97 -10.02
CA GLU A 531 -25.71 24.81 -10.38
C GLU A 531 -25.99 24.75 -11.89
N ARG A 532 -24.97 24.97 -12.72
CA ARG A 532 -25.08 24.85 -14.19
C ARG A 532 -25.59 23.47 -14.63
N SER A 533 -25.23 22.44 -13.88
CA SER A 533 -25.66 21.06 -14.13
C SER A 533 -26.99 20.69 -13.47
N ARG A 534 -27.70 21.66 -12.88
CA ARG A 534 -29.02 21.49 -12.24
C ARG A 534 -29.00 20.48 -11.09
N LYS A 535 -27.89 20.43 -10.35
CA LYS A 535 -27.72 19.57 -9.16
C LYS A 535 -27.94 20.30 -7.84
N LEU A 536 -28.21 21.60 -7.88
CA LEU A 536 -28.59 22.42 -6.73
C LEU A 536 -29.97 23.03 -6.99
N ARG A 537 -30.92 22.77 -6.09
CA ARG A 537 -32.29 23.34 -6.15
C ARG A 537 -32.36 24.75 -5.58
N ILE A 538 -31.50 25.05 -4.61
CA ILE A 538 -31.42 26.33 -3.90
C ILE A 538 -29.96 26.79 -3.87
N ALA A 539 -29.75 28.07 -3.59
CA ALA A 539 -28.41 28.62 -3.37
C ALA A 539 -27.69 27.79 -2.30
N PRO A 540 -26.48 27.30 -2.57
CA PRO A 540 -25.75 26.46 -1.63
C PRO A 540 -25.29 27.29 -0.42
N GLU A 541 -25.47 26.75 0.78
CA GLU A 541 -24.90 27.30 2.00
C GLU A 541 -23.94 26.27 2.59
N LEU A 542 -22.64 26.58 2.55
CA LEU A 542 -21.63 25.75 3.20
C LEU A 542 -21.47 26.16 4.67
N PRO A 543 -21.19 25.20 5.58
CA PRO A 543 -20.88 25.53 6.97
C PRO A 543 -19.73 26.54 7.06
N LEU A 544 -19.79 27.48 8.02
CA LEU A 544 -18.73 28.49 8.21
C LEU A 544 -17.33 27.88 8.36
N ARG A 545 -17.23 26.68 8.95
CA ARG A 545 -15.95 25.94 9.05
C ARG A 545 -15.33 25.66 7.68
N ALA A 546 -16.13 25.40 6.64
CA ALA A 546 -15.65 25.07 5.31
C ALA A 546 -14.92 26.25 4.64
N GLN A 547 -15.24 27.49 5.02
CA GLN A 547 -14.53 28.69 4.54
C GLN A 547 -13.07 28.74 5.05
N ARG A 548 -12.75 27.97 6.09
CA ARG A 548 -11.40 27.87 6.67
C ARG A 548 -10.58 26.72 6.08
N ASN A 549 -11.10 26.00 5.09
CA ASN A 549 -10.42 24.88 4.43
C ASN A 549 -9.24 25.37 3.57
N THR A 550 -8.17 25.80 4.22
CA THR A 550 -6.97 26.34 3.56
C THR A 550 -5.71 25.67 4.12
N PRO A 551 -4.65 25.51 3.31
CA PRO A 551 -3.39 24.95 3.79
C PRO A 551 -2.83 25.70 5.00
N ARG A 552 -2.96 27.03 5.02
CA ARG A 552 -2.49 27.87 6.13
C ARG A 552 -3.22 27.55 7.45
N ALA A 553 -4.54 27.40 7.41
CA ALA A 553 -5.31 27.11 8.62
C ALA A 553 -4.96 25.72 9.17
N LEU A 554 -4.78 24.75 8.28
CA LEU A 554 -4.33 23.40 8.63
C LEU A 554 -2.95 23.43 9.30
N GLU A 555 -1.96 24.09 8.69
CA GLU A 555 -0.62 24.17 9.29
C GLU A 555 -0.64 24.89 10.64
N GLN A 556 -1.43 25.94 10.79
CA GLN A 556 -1.59 26.62 12.08
C GLN A 556 -2.19 25.70 13.16
N ALA A 557 -3.16 24.85 12.80
CA ALA A 557 -3.77 23.91 13.72
C ALA A 557 -2.80 22.81 14.17
N LEU A 558 -1.97 22.29 13.25
CA LEU A 558 -1.09 21.14 13.52
C LEU A 558 0.33 21.50 13.95
N ALA A 559 0.83 22.71 13.66
CA ALA A 559 2.19 23.14 14.00
C ALA A 559 2.59 22.96 15.48
N PRO A 560 1.71 23.17 16.49
CA PRO A 560 2.07 22.89 17.89
C PRO A 560 2.44 21.41 18.11
N PHE A 561 1.67 20.49 17.54
CA PHE A 561 1.82 19.04 17.71
C PHE A 561 2.95 18.45 16.83
N ARG A 562 3.27 19.13 15.73
CA ARG A 562 4.46 18.84 14.93
C ARG A 562 5.74 19.20 15.72
N ARG A 563 5.73 20.35 16.42
CA ARG A 563 6.88 20.84 17.20
C ARG A 563 7.14 20.06 18.48
N ASP A 564 6.09 19.60 19.17
CA ASP A 564 6.24 18.81 20.40
C ASP A 564 6.50 17.31 20.15
N GLY A 565 6.50 16.88 18.88
CA GLY A 565 6.79 15.50 18.48
C GLY A 565 5.58 14.56 18.51
N SER A 566 4.38 15.04 18.86
CA SER A 566 3.15 14.23 18.82
C SER A 566 2.79 13.75 17.42
N LEU A 567 3.17 14.51 16.38
CA LEU A 567 2.96 14.19 14.96
C LEU A 567 4.32 14.14 14.21
N PRO A 568 5.16 13.12 14.44
CA PRO A 568 6.51 13.05 13.88
C PRO A 568 6.50 12.82 12.36
N ASP A 569 7.60 13.04 11.63
CA ASP A 569 7.61 12.75 10.18
C ASP A 569 7.49 11.26 9.85
N TYR A 570 7.97 10.39 10.74
CA TYR A 570 8.05 8.95 10.52
C TYR A 570 7.45 8.20 11.71
N PRO A 571 6.10 8.23 11.89
CA PRO A 571 5.45 7.71 13.09
C PRO A 571 5.61 6.20 13.28
N LEU A 572 5.82 5.46 12.19
CA LEU A 572 6.02 4.01 12.23
C LEU A 572 7.50 3.62 12.15
N GLY A 573 8.42 4.59 12.25
CA GLY A 573 9.84 4.45 11.96
C GLY A 573 10.19 4.89 10.52
N SER A 574 11.49 4.91 10.20
CA SER A 574 12.00 5.34 8.90
C SER A 574 12.99 4.32 8.33
N ASP A 575 13.01 4.20 7.01
CA ASP A 575 14.02 3.42 6.28
C ASP A 575 15.29 4.24 5.99
N PHE A 576 15.23 5.54 6.29
CA PHE A 576 16.33 6.50 6.14
C PHE A 576 17.05 6.73 7.48
N THR A 577 18.37 6.87 7.42
CA THR A 577 19.19 7.33 8.56
C THR A 577 18.83 8.77 8.93
N LYS A 578 19.18 9.21 10.15
CA LYS A 578 18.95 10.61 10.58
C LYS A 578 19.60 11.64 9.64
N ILE A 579 20.76 11.31 9.06
CA ILE A 579 21.44 12.17 8.06
C ILE A 579 20.64 12.21 6.75
N GLU A 580 20.16 11.05 6.27
CA GLU A 580 19.34 10.99 5.05
C GLU A 580 18.00 11.71 5.20
N GLN A 581 17.38 11.65 6.38
CA GLN A 581 16.17 12.40 6.69
C GLN A 581 16.38 13.92 6.61
N ARG A 582 17.57 14.43 6.95
CA ARG A 582 17.92 15.86 6.76
C ARG A 582 18.22 16.20 5.31
N LEU A 583 18.83 15.27 4.56
CA LEU A 583 19.14 15.45 3.14
C LEU A 583 17.88 15.48 2.27
N LEU A 584 16.86 14.67 2.58
CA LEU A 584 15.65 14.54 1.75
C LEU A 584 14.92 15.89 1.50
N PRO A 585 14.56 16.69 2.53
CA PRO A 585 13.97 18.01 2.31
C PRO A 585 14.87 18.94 1.51
N ALA A 586 16.18 18.95 1.80
CA ALA A 586 17.14 19.80 1.09
C ALA A 586 17.23 19.45 -0.40
N LEU A 587 17.29 18.16 -0.74
CA LEU A 587 17.31 17.70 -2.13
C LEU A 587 15.97 17.97 -2.84
N GLY A 588 14.85 17.81 -2.13
CA GLY A 588 13.52 18.17 -2.63
C GLY A 588 13.41 19.67 -2.93
N TRP A 589 13.84 20.51 -2.00
CA TRP A 589 13.90 21.96 -2.16
C TRP A 589 14.77 22.34 -3.36
N LEU A 590 15.96 21.76 -3.48
CA LEU A 590 16.88 22.05 -4.58
C LEU A 590 16.28 21.67 -5.93
N LYS A 591 15.60 20.52 -6.01
CA LYS A 591 14.89 20.08 -7.21
C LYS A 591 13.81 21.09 -7.63
N SER A 592 13.02 21.57 -6.67
CA SER A 592 11.98 22.59 -6.94
C SER A 592 12.57 23.95 -7.29
N ALA A 593 13.57 24.43 -6.56
CA ALA A 593 14.22 25.72 -6.78
C ALA A 593 14.96 25.79 -8.12
N THR A 594 15.40 24.65 -8.65
CA THR A 594 16.12 24.54 -9.93
C THR A 594 15.25 24.06 -11.10
N ALA A 595 13.92 23.96 -10.90
CA ALA A 595 12.99 23.45 -11.92
C ALA A 595 12.84 24.37 -13.16
N SER A 596 13.14 25.67 -13.03
CA SER A 596 13.13 26.64 -14.12
C SER A 596 14.52 27.19 -14.42
N THR A 597 14.78 27.64 -15.64
CA THR A 597 16.07 28.24 -16.04
C THR A 597 16.45 29.42 -15.15
N GLY A 598 15.50 30.31 -14.86
CA GLY A 598 15.71 31.46 -13.97
C GLY A 598 15.96 31.04 -12.52
N GLY A 599 15.17 30.10 -11.99
CA GLY A 599 15.36 29.54 -10.64
C GLY A 599 16.71 28.87 -10.47
N LYS A 600 17.16 28.12 -11.48
CA LYS A 600 18.48 27.49 -11.51
C LYS A 600 19.61 28.51 -11.43
N ILE A 601 19.58 29.55 -12.27
CA ILE A 601 20.60 30.61 -12.27
C ILE A 601 20.62 31.33 -10.91
N ALA A 602 19.45 31.71 -10.39
CA ALA A 602 19.35 32.40 -9.10
C ALA A 602 19.87 31.53 -7.94
N THR A 603 19.51 30.24 -7.93
CA THR A 603 19.95 29.28 -6.89
C THR A 603 21.45 29.08 -6.94
N VAL A 604 22.04 28.93 -8.13
CA VAL A 604 23.50 28.81 -8.31
C VAL A 604 24.21 30.08 -7.86
N ALA A 605 23.76 31.26 -8.29
CA ALA A 605 24.35 32.53 -7.89
C ALA A 605 24.35 32.72 -6.37
N ARG A 606 23.21 32.43 -5.72
CA ARG A 606 23.08 32.49 -4.25
C ARG A 606 23.92 31.45 -3.52
N ALA A 607 24.10 30.26 -4.09
CA ALA A 607 24.97 29.24 -3.52
C ALA A 607 26.47 29.58 -3.61
N LEU A 608 26.87 30.44 -4.55
CA LEU A 608 28.25 30.87 -4.73
C LEU A 608 28.66 32.08 -3.87
N LEU A 609 27.71 32.74 -3.19
CA LEU A 609 28.02 33.85 -2.29
C LEU A 609 28.88 33.39 -1.10
N PRO A 610 29.78 34.25 -0.58
CA PRO A 610 30.55 33.96 0.64
C PRO A 610 29.63 33.61 1.81
N ARG A 611 30.00 32.58 2.58
CA ARG A 611 29.16 32.04 3.66
C ARG A 611 29.98 31.64 4.87
N GLU A 612 29.32 31.67 6.02
CA GLU A 612 29.84 31.11 7.28
C GLU A 612 30.18 29.63 7.13
N ALA A 613 31.16 29.19 7.91
CA ALA A 613 31.64 27.81 7.95
C ALA A 613 30.47 26.84 8.20
N SER A 614 30.57 25.65 7.63
CA SER A 614 29.55 24.63 7.80
C SER A 614 29.47 24.17 9.26
N ASP A 615 28.25 23.99 9.77
CA ASP A 615 28.06 23.37 11.08
C ASP A 615 28.29 21.85 11.03
N ALA A 616 28.29 21.19 12.20
CA ALA A 616 28.53 19.75 12.29
C ALA A 616 27.49 18.92 11.50
N ASN A 617 26.21 19.33 11.48
CA ASN A 617 25.18 18.60 10.75
C ASN A 617 25.35 18.73 9.23
N GLU A 618 25.77 19.92 8.76
CA GLU A 618 26.11 20.16 7.36
C GLU A 618 27.32 19.34 6.93
N ILE A 619 28.35 19.22 7.79
CA ILE A 619 29.52 18.38 7.55
C ILE A 619 29.13 16.91 7.42
N ASP A 620 28.33 16.37 8.35
CA ASP A 620 27.84 14.99 8.29
C ASP A 620 27.06 14.71 6.98
N CYS A 621 26.23 15.67 6.56
CA CYS A 621 25.47 15.59 5.30
C CYS A 621 26.39 15.60 4.08
N LEU A 622 27.43 16.45 4.07
CA LEU A 622 28.42 16.50 3.00
C LEU A 622 29.24 15.21 2.94
N GLN A 623 29.66 14.67 4.09
CA GLN A 623 30.35 13.38 4.18
C GLN A 623 29.49 12.24 3.63
N ARG A 624 28.21 12.14 4.05
CA ARG A 624 27.27 11.14 3.52
C ARG A 624 27.09 11.24 2.01
N MET A 625 27.24 12.44 1.44
CA MET A 625 27.13 12.69 0.00
C MET A 625 28.49 12.62 -0.73
N ALA A 626 29.59 12.33 -0.02
CA ALA A 626 30.96 12.36 -0.51
C ALA A 626 31.35 13.70 -1.16
N LEU A 627 31.05 14.79 -0.45
CA LEU A 627 31.22 16.19 -0.85
C LEU A 627 31.94 17.06 0.20
N ASP A 628 32.42 16.45 1.29
CA ASP A 628 33.22 17.08 2.34
C ASP A 628 34.64 17.43 1.87
N ALA A 629 35.21 16.63 0.96
CA ALA A 629 36.48 16.89 0.28
C ALA A 629 36.29 16.87 -1.26
N PRO A 630 35.75 17.94 -1.87
CA PRO A 630 35.40 17.95 -3.30
C PRO A 630 36.64 18.01 -4.21
N ASN A 631 36.79 17.00 -5.07
CA ASN A 631 37.96 16.80 -5.94
C ASN A 631 37.84 17.46 -7.33
N SER A 632 36.66 17.96 -7.70
CA SER A 632 36.40 18.62 -8.98
C SER A 632 35.65 19.95 -8.82
N LEU A 633 35.69 20.80 -9.86
CA LEU A 633 34.87 22.03 -9.89
C LEU A 633 33.37 21.72 -9.79
N GLY A 634 32.93 20.61 -10.40
CA GLY A 634 31.54 20.13 -10.32
C GLY A 634 31.15 19.74 -8.90
N ASP A 635 32.01 19.00 -8.19
CA ASP A 635 31.77 18.60 -6.80
C ASP A 635 31.75 19.80 -5.87
N ARG A 636 32.63 20.80 -6.08
CA ARG A 636 32.63 22.05 -5.31
C ARG A 636 31.31 22.80 -5.46
N LEU A 637 30.77 22.86 -6.69
CA LEU A 637 29.47 23.46 -6.92
C LEU A 637 28.33 22.66 -6.27
N GLN A 638 28.35 21.32 -6.39
CA GLN A 638 27.36 20.45 -5.75
C GLN A 638 27.37 20.57 -4.22
N ALA A 639 28.55 20.63 -3.60
CA ALA A 639 28.72 20.85 -2.17
C ALA A 639 28.07 22.17 -1.73
N ARG A 640 28.38 23.27 -2.44
CA ARG A 640 27.80 24.60 -2.17
C ARG A 640 26.28 24.64 -2.34
N LEU A 641 25.76 23.99 -3.38
CA LEU A 641 24.31 23.89 -3.62
C LEU A 641 23.63 23.08 -2.50
N LEU A 642 24.23 21.98 -2.07
CA LEU A 642 23.69 21.15 -1.00
C LEU A 642 23.69 21.90 0.34
N THR A 643 24.81 22.52 0.72
CA THR A 643 24.88 23.36 1.93
C THR A 643 23.86 24.48 1.88
N TYR A 644 23.68 25.13 0.72
CA TYR A 644 22.63 26.14 0.57
C TYR A 644 21.24 25.57 0.87
N ALA A 645 20.91 24.44 0.27
CA ALA A 645 19.60 23.80 0.44
C ALA A 645 19.35 23.34 1.89
N LEU A 646 20.37 22.79 2.56
CA LEU A 646 20.29 22.42 3.98
C LEU A 646 19.93 23.62 4.86
N ARG A 647 20.57 24.78 4.62
CA ARG A 647 20.24 26.02 5.36
C ARG A 647 18.83 26.55 5.09
N GLN A 648 18.34 26.42 3.86
CA GLN A 648 16.97 26.84 3.53
C GLN A 648 15.92 25.97 4.20
N THR A 649 16.22 24.69 4.40
CA THR A 649 15.27 23.71 4.96
C THR A 649 15.38 23.55 6.47
N ALA A 650 16.52 23.92 7.08
CA ALA A 650 16.68 23.94 8.54
C ALA A 650 15.88 25.04 9.25
N ALA A 651 15.45 26.08 8.51
CA ALA A 651 14.67 27.20 9.03
C ALA A 651 13.14 27.03 8.84
N SER A 652 12.69 25.87 8.36
CA SER A 652 11.31 25.58 7.93
C SER A 652 10.50 24.82 8.97
#